data_AF-A0A961ESL0-F1
#
_entry.id   AF-A0A961ESL0-F1
#
_cell.length_a   1.000
_cell.length_b   1.000
_cell.length_c   1.000
_cell.angle_alpha   90.00
_cell.angle_beta   90.00
_cell.angle_gamma   90.00
#
_symmetry.space_group_name_H-M   'P 1'
#
loop_
_entity.id
_entity.type
_entity.pdbx_description
1 polymer ?
#
loop_
_entity_poly.entity_id
_entity_poly.type
_entity_poly.pdbx_seq_one_letter_code
_entity_poly.pdbx_strand_id
1 'polypeptide(L)'
;MAMGQFPKSPNKIDPTVPSAVTSRTSLVWEGRNKIAESKKIIDDAANRVKGFVQTKLPPEVLKDVDIMASIEDKVYNYVNQAYVNMFNRYTITVEDEMVKKVRDFIDKEELRSLARYTPREIVEVLDKLAGPDKFNTGEIEKSIVNMYGHLQGHIQRGVNDLENETNSILRQKTDVGAFVRGENAYSIVKCVFKDNAYKPKTVTDIKLSINILDSELISPIFHYQTTVEYLLKDNLANHIMELIDREIESLKEEIVDSGRAELTDNEVMFERIKLVDKFTDDNVSDPNSRRYTVLGKKFIDKIEGLRAEIDQEDYDPLNMREAIKEIIDSENIRNRGFNTAVNTLTSILDTSKLGYQVCDNKKNARDCYIREYEDEDETQLPDERYAIRLVYFDQSQIRELKRIYDTRMGAFIREVDAAWDVVHQIYERHKSKWFGLKKSVVDFEDLANNVMPKKWVKDRKETNTDPDELKWDHLNFRDTTNTFVEKNNRTYTVEIRNTAGKIRYLKDKLQEMYGYQNPIERVVVDERLTILEHQFNKFTYEINPHHLQPGLLLDVDMATSKRKQYMMKGMANVLNEFLHGISRGFADAAFATFKRRRSTVRDDAEMSFASLPSGGDSHHGNDDENPGAQYAAPAAGGAAPSAAPSASSSESSSGVKGAADVTPKSYEDKLKEMGLKEL
;
A
#
# COMPACT_ATOMS: atom_id res chain seq x y z
N MET A 1 -12.87 47.88 -38.76
CA MET A 1 -11.96 48.86 -39.40
C MET A 1 -10.57 48.25 -39.44
N ALA A 2 -9.90 48.30 -40.59
CA ALA A 2 -8.56 47.73 -40.81
C ALA A 2 -7.49 48.46 -39.99
N MET A 3 -6.52 47.71 -39.43
CA MET A 3 -5.35 48.25 -38.74
C MET A 3 -4.63 49.25 -39.67
N GLY A 4 -4.56 50.50 -39.22
CA GLY A 4 -3.95 51.61 -39.92
C GLY A 4 -2.48 51.35 -40.24
N GLN A 5 -2.19 51.56 -41.52
CA GLN A 5 -0.90 51.51 -42.18
C GLN A 5 -0.03 52.68 -41.70
N PHE A 6 0.72 52.48 -40.61
CA PHE A 6 1.82 53.40 -40.28
C PHE A 6 2.94 53.23 -41.33
N PRO A 7 3.53 54.33 -41.85
CA PRO A 7 4.67 54.23 -42.75
C PRO A 7 5.81 53.49 -42.04
N LYS A 8 6.31 52.41 -42.65
CA LYS A 8 7.43 51.63 -42.11
C LYS A 8 8.63 52.58 -41.94
N SER A 9 9.18 52.64 -40.72
CA SER A 9 10.34 53.47 -40.41
C SER A 9 11.55 53.07 -41.27
N PRO A 10 12.41 54.02 -41.68
CA PRO A 10 13.60 53.70 -42.45
C PRO A 10 14.49 52.72 -41.69
N ASN A 11 14.87 51.61 -42.33
CA ASN A 11 15.73 50.57 -41.76
C ASN A 11 17.22 50.97 -41.80
N LYS A 12 17.55 52.18 -41.33
CA LYS A 12 18.92 52.72 -41.19
C LYS A 12 19.02 53.59 -39.94
N ILE A 13 20.18 53.59 -39.30
CA ILE A 13 20.46 54.51 -38.18
C ILE A 13 21.22 55.72 -38.76
N ASP A 14 20.57 56.88 -38.77
CA ASP A 14 21.13 58.13 -39.32
C ASP A 14 20.84 59.30 -38.35
N PRO A 15 21.84 60.10 -37.95
CA PRO A 15 21.66 61.17 -36.95
C PRO A 15 20.79 62.34 -37.44
N THR A 16 20.47 62.39 -38.74
CA THR A 16 19.68 63.47 -39.36
C THR A 16 18.29 63.02 -39.82
N VAL A 17 18.00 61.71 -39.81
CA VAL A 17 16.73 61.16 -40.30
C VAL A 17 16.00 60.48 -39.14
N PRO A 18 14.73 60.82 -38.86
CA PRO A 18 13.96 60.17 -37.80
C PRO A 18 13.84 58.66 -38.05
N SER A 19 14.25 57.84 -37.08
CA SER A 19 14.13 56.38 -37.13
C SER A 19 13.69 55.83 -35.77
N ALA A 20 12.72 54.91 -35.81
CA ALA A 20 12.15 54.26 -34.64
C ALA A 20 12.72 52.84 -34.53
N VAL A 21 13.94 52.69 -34.03
CA VAL A 21 14.50 51.36 -33.73
C VAL A 21 15.35 51.39 -32.46
N THR A 22 14.76 50.93 -31.37
CA THR A 22 15.38 50.63 -30.07
C THR A 22 15.29 49.13 -29.81
N SER A 23 16.21 48.33 -30.34
CA SER A 23 16.53 46.97 -29.84
C SER A 23 17.58 46.30 -30.74
N ARG A 24 18.54 45.58 -30.14
CA ARG A 24 19.61 44.83 -30.84
C ARG A 24 19.17 43.48 -31.40
N THR A 25 17.91 43.09 -31.22
CA THR A 25 17.39 41.75 -31.53
C THR A 25 16.07 41.79 -32.31
N SER A 26 16.01 42.59 -33.37
CA SER A 26 14.88 42.52 -34.33
C SER A 26 15.29 41.73 -35.57
N LEU A 27 14.42 40.80 -36.01
CA LEU A 27 14.60 39.94 -37.19
C LEU A 27 14.53 40.70 -38.53
N VAL A 28 14.39 42.02 -38.52
CA VAL A 28 14.29 42.89 -39.72
C VAL A 28 15.66 43.49 -40.11
N TRP A 29 16.77 42.82 -39.81
CA TRP A 29 18.14 43.38 -39.85
C TRP A 29 19.05 42.82 -40.96
N GLU A 30 18.52 42.11 -41.96
CA GLU A 30 19.32 41.71 -43.14
C GLU A 30 19.67 42.92 -44.03
N GLY A 31 20.96 43.04 -44.41
CA GLY A 31 21.43 44.02 -45.41
C GLY A 31 22.05 45.33 -44.88
N ARG A 32 22.22 45.53 -43.57
CA ARG A 32 22.82 46.75 -43.00
C ARG A 32 24.34 46.68 -42.83
N ASN A 33 25.04 47.76 -43.21
CA ASN A 33 26.47 47.94 -42.93
C ASN A 33 26.68 48.73 -41.63
N LYS A 34 26.69 48.00 -40.50
CA LYS A 34 26.76 48.56 -39.15
C LYS A 34 28.01 49.42 -38.90
N ILE A 35 29.13 49.08 -39.52
CA ILE A 35 30.41 49.80 -39.39
C ILE A 35 30.34 51.17 -40.08
N ALA A 36 29.68 51.25 -41.24
CA ALA A 36 29.50 52.50 -41.97
C ALA A 36 28.54 53.45 -41.24
N GLU A 37 27.47 52.93 -40.64
CA GLU A 37 26.51 53.73 -39.88
C GLU A 37 27.10 54.26 -38.57
N SER A 38 27.85 53.45 -37.82
CA SER A 38 28.54 53.92 -36.61
C SER A 38 29.56 55.00 -36.92
N LYS A 39 30.32 54.84 -38.02
CA LYS A 39 31.28 55.85 -38.47
C LYS A 39 30.56 57.17 -38.78
N LYS A 40 29.46 57.14 -39.53
CA LYS A 40 28.69 58.34 -39.87
C LYS A 40 28.16 59.11 -38.64
N ILE A 41 27.74 58.39 -37.59
CA ILE A 41 27.26 59.01 -36.35
C ILE A 41 28.41 59.71 -35.60
N ILE A 42 29.56 59.03 -35.50
CA ILE A 42 30.74 59.60 -34.84
C ILE A 42 31.24 60.82 -35.63
N ASP A 43 31.29 60.72 -36.95
CA ASP A 43 31.73 61.81 -37.83
C ASP A 43 30.82 63.04 -37.71
N ASP A 44 29.49 62.88 -37.70
CA ASP A 44 28.53 64.00 -37.52
C ASP A 44 28.66 64.65 -36.13
N ALA A 45 28.75 63.83 -35.07
CA ALA A 45 28.94 64.33 -33.71
C ALA A 45 30.27 65.09 -33.55
N ALA A 46 31.37 64.53 -34.07
CA ALA A 46 32.69 65.16 -34.06
C ALA A 46 32.68 66.49 -34.82
N ASN A 47 32.02 66.56 -35.98
CA ASN A 47 31.90 67.78 -36.78
C ASN A 47 31.07 68.87 -36.07
N ARG A 48 29.96 68.51 -35.40
CA ARG A 48 29.16 69.48 -34.62
C ARG A 48 29.96 70.06 -33.46
N VAL A 49 30.69 69.21 -32.74
CA VAL A 49 31.57 69.66 -31.64
C VAL A 49 32.71 70.52 -32.17
N LYS A 50 33.35 70.12 -33.29
CA LYS A 50 34.38 70.92 -33.96
C LYS A 50 33.85 72.31 -34.36
N GLY A 51 32.68 72.37 -35.00
CA GLY A 51 32.02 73.62 -35.38
C GLY A 51 31.71 74.50 -34.17
N PHE A 52 31.27 73.91 -33.05
CA PHE A 52 31.01 74.63 -31.82
C PHE A 52 32.30 75.18 -31.17
N VAL A 53 33.37 74.37 -31.14
CA VAL A 53 34.68 74.76 -30.60
C VAL A 53 35.31 75.88 -31.43
N GLN A 54 35.24 75.77 -32.76
CA GLN A 54 35.77 76.78 -33.69
C GLN A 54 34.98 78.10 -33.68
N THR A 55 33.67 78.08 -33.42
CA THR A 55 32.87 79.32 -33.34
C THR A 55 32.98 80.03 -31.99
N LYS A 56 33.28 79.30 -30.91
CA LYS A 56 33.35 79.88 -29.55
C LYS A 56 34.75 80.29 -29.12
N LEU A 57 35.82 79.71 -29.67
CA LEU A 57 37.19 80.01 -29.25
C LEU A 57 37.87 81.06 -30.14
N PRO A 58 38.59 82.05 -29.56
CA PRO A 58 39.39 83.01 -30.32
C PRO A 58 40.50 82.32 -31.14
N PRO A 59 40.88 82.87 -32.32
CA PRO A 59 41.80 82.22 -33.26
C PRO A 59 43.22 82.00 -32.72
N GLU A 60 43.62 82.78 -31.71
CA GLU A 60 44.93 82.65 -31.05
C GLU A 60 45.01 81.34 -30.24
N VAL A 61 43.93 80.96 -29.54
CA VAL A 61 43.89 79.74 -28.71
C VAL A 61 43.73 78.49 -29.58
N LEU A 62 43.04 78.61 -30.73
CA LEU A 62 42.90 77.51 -31.69
C LEU A 62 44.24 77.03 -32.25
N LYS A 63 45.20 77.95 -32.44
CA LYS A 63 46.55 77.62 -32.91
C LYS A 63 47.33 76.77 -31.93
N ASP A 64 47.16 76.98 -30.63
CA ASP A 64 47.89 76.24 -29.60
C ASP A 64 47.33 74.83 -29.37
N VAL A 65 46.04 74.62 -29.63
CA VAL A 65 45.37 73.31 -29.44
C VAL A 65 45.77 72.29 -30.52
N ASP A 66 46.12 72.73 -31.72
CA ASP A 66 46.55 71.90 -32.85
C ASP A 66 48.02 71.39 -32.77
N ILE A 67 48.82 71.87 -31.80
CA ILE A 67 50.28 71.63 -31.76
C ILE A 67 50.68 70.19 -31.33
N MET A 68 49.81 69.43 -30.65
CA MET A 68 50.15 68.07 -30.18
C MET A 68 49.28 66.93 -30.74
N ALA A 69 48.20 67.25 -31.44
CA ALA A 69 47.38 66.39 -32.30
C ALA A 69 46.20 67.24 -32.77
N SER A 70 45.69 66.99 -33.99
CA SER A 70 44.56 67.75 -34.51
C SER A 70 43.38 67.69 -33.53
N ILE A 71 42.69 68.82 -33.35
CA ILE A 71 41.44 68.89 -32.56
C ILE A 71 40.49 67.75 -32.94
N GLU A 72 40.49 67.38 -34.22
CA GLU A 72 39.68 66.31 -34.77
C GLU A 72 39.94 64.97 -34.04
N ASP A 73 41.19 64.52 -33.94
CA ASP A 73 41.54 63.24 -33.32
C ASP A 73 41.18 63.20 -31.82
N LYS A 74 41.38 64.32 -31.11
CA LYS A 74 41.03 64.43 -29.67
C LYS A 74 39.53 64.31 -29.46
N VAL A 75 38.74 65.00 -30.30
CA VAL A 75 37.27 64.96 -30.25
C VAL A 75 36.77 63.58 -30.65
N TYR A 76 37.31 62.97 -31.71
CA TYR A 76 36.96 61.62 -32.14
C TYR A 76 37.21 60.60 -31.04
N ASN A 77 38.36 60.66 -30.36
CA ASN A 77 38.68 59.72 -29.29
C ASN A 77 37.75 59.91 -28.08
N TYR A 78 37.48 61.16 -27.68
CA TYR A 78 36.56 61.45 -26.59
C TYR A 78 35.12 60.97 -26.88
N VAL A 79 34.61 61.26 -28.09
CA VAL A 79 33.27 60.83 -28.52
C VAL A 79 33.20 59.30 -28.60
N ASN A 80 34.24 58.65 -29.12
CA ASN A 80 34.29 57.19 -29.20
C ASN A 80 34.28 56.55 -27.80
N GLN A 81 35.08 57.09 -26.86
CA GLN A 81 35.11 56.60 -25.48
C GLN A 81 33.77 56.82 -24.76
N ALA A 82 33.14 58.00 -24.95
CA ALA A 82 31.82 58.29 -24.40
C ALA A 82 30.74 57.37 -25.00
N TYR A 83 30.80 57.10 -26.31
CA TYR A 83 29.90 56.19 -26.99
C TYR A 83 30.06 54.76 -26.47
N VAL A 84 31.29 54.25 -26.35
CA VAL A 84 31.57 52.92 -25.78
C VAL A 84 31.02 52.80 -24.35
N ASN A 85 31.22 53.83 -23.52
CA ASN A 85 30.71 53.83 -22.15
C ASN A 85 29.17 53.84 -22.09
N MET A 86 28.49 54.66 -22.91
CA MET A 86 27.03 54.64 -22.98
C MET A 86 26.50 53.32 -23.54
N PHE A 87 27.15 52.78 -24.55
CA PHE A 87 26.76 51.51 -25.16
C PHE A 87 26.90 50.34 -24.21
N ASN A 88 27.97 50.31 -23.41
CA ASN A 88 28.15 49.28 -22.37
C ASN A 88 27.06 49.37 -21.31
N ARG A 89 26.70 50.59 -20.85
CA ARG A 89 25.58 50.78 -19.90
C ARG A 89 24.26 50.30 -20.49
N TYR A 90 23.95 50.69 -21.74
CA TYR A 90 22.75 50.25 -22.42
C TYR A 90 22.70 48.72 -22.59
N THR A 91 23.83 48.10 -22.93
CA THR A 91 23.93 46.64 -23.10
C THR A 91 23.62 45.92 -21.78
N ILE A 92 24.21 46.36 -20.68
CA ILE A 92 23.97 45.78 -19.34
C ILE A 92 22.49 45.96 -18.94
N THR A 93 21.89 47.11 -19.18
CA THR A 93 20.45 47.33 -18.88
C THR A 93 19.54 46.45 -19.73
N VAL A 94 19.85 46.26 -21.02
CA VAL A 94 19.08 45.39 -21.90
C VAL A 94 19.25 43.92 -21.50
N GLU A 95 20.46 43.49 -21.15
CA GLU A 95 20.71 42.13 -20.66
C GLU A 95 19.91 41.86 -19.38
N ASP A 96 19.92 42.79 -18.41
CA ASP A 96 19.14 42.64 -17.17
C ASP A 96 17.62 42.57 -17.44
N GLU A 97 17.10 43.43 -18.31
CA GLU A 97 15.69 43.39 -18.73
C GLU A 97 15.32 42.11 -19.48
N MET A 98 16.22 41.58 -20.32
CA MET A 98 16.00 40.30 -21.01
C MET A 98 16.05 39.14 -20.02
N VAL A 99 16.97 39.14 -19.06
CA VAL A 99 17.06 38.09 -18.04
C VAL A 99 15.80 38.07 -17.17
N LYS A 100 15.28 39.23 -16.78
CA LYS A 100 14.00 39.34 -16.06
C LYS A 100 12.84 38.76 -16.88
N LYS A 101 12.72 39.17 -18.15
CA LYS A 101 11.64 38.68 -19.03
C LYS A 101 11.76 37.19 -19.37
N VAL A 102 12.99 36.68 -19.52
CA VAL A 102 13.24 35.24 -19.74
C VAL A 102 12.91 34.45 -18.48
N ARG A 103 13.27 34.93 -17.29
CA ARG A 103 12.85 34.32 -16.03
C ARG A 103 11.32 34.31 -15.90
N ASP A 104 10.66 35.44 -16.13
CA ASP A 104 9.19 35.50 -16.10
C ASP A 104 8.54 34.57 -17.14
N PHE A 105 9.20 34.37 -18.30
CA PHE A 105 8.73 33.43 -19.32
C PHE A 105 8.93 31.98 -18.89
N ILE A 106 10.09 31.65 -18.30
CA ILE A 106 10.36 30.33 -17.73
C ILE A 106 9.38 30.06 -16.58
N ASP A 107 9.17 31.00 -15.67
CA ASP A 107 8.21 30.87 -14.58
C ASP A 107 6.79 30.66 -15.12
N LYS A 108 6.40 31.37 -16.19
CA LYS A 108 5.13 31.15 -16.89
C LYS A 108 5.05 29.82 -17.62
N GLU A 109 6.16 29.33 -18.20
CA GLU A 109 6.22 28.06 -18.92
C GLU A 109 6.26 26.87 -17.95
N GLU A 110 6.96 26.99 -16.84
CA GLU A 110 6.93 26.07 -15.70
C GLU A 110 5.55 26.08 -15.05
N LEU A 111 4.94 27.25 -14.83
CA LEU A 111 3.53 27.35 -14.41
C LEU A 111 2.61 26.70 -15.43
N ARG A 112 2.80 26.89 -16.74
CA ARG A 112 1.99 26.26 -17.79
C ARG A 112 2.19 24.75 -17.86
N SER A 113 3.41 24.27 -17.62
CA SER A 113 3.73 22.84 -17.55
C SER A 113 3.14 22.20 -16.28
N LEU A 114 3.17 22.90 -15.14
CA LEU A 114 2.46 22.51 -13.91
C LEU A 114 0.94 22.61 -14.11
N ALA A 115 0.47 23.60 -14.87
CA ALA A 115 -0.94 23.96 -15.01
C ALA A 115 -1.64 23.36 -16.23
N ARG A 116 -1.02 22.39 -16.91
CA ARG A 116 -1.69 21.55 -17.92
C ARG A 116 -2.93 20.83 -17.37
N TYR A 117 -3.13 20.87 -16.05
CA TYR A 117 -4.26 20.32 -15.31
C TYR A 117 -5.00 21.34 -14.42
N THR A 118 -4.76 22.65 -14.57
CA THR A 118 -5.43 23.68 -13.76
C THR A 118 -6.58 24.33 -14.54
N PRO A 119 -7.84 24.30 -14.06
CA PRO A 119 -9.02 24.62 -14.89
C PRO A 119 -9.25 26.08 -15.26
N ARG A 120 -8.34 27.00 -14.90
CA ARG A 120 -8.44 28.42 -15.26
C ARG A 120 -8.42 28.62 -16.78
N GLU A 121 -7.59 27.86 -17.50
CA GLU A 121 -7.54 27.94 -18.96
C GLU A 121 -8.79 27.35 -19.62
N ILE A 122 -9.44 26.34 -19.03
CA ILE A 122 -10.70 25.78 -19.56
C ILE A 122 -11.84 26.80 -19.41
N VAL A 123 -11.94 27.47 -18.27
CA VAL A 123 -12.91 28.56 -18.05
C VAL A 123 -12.62 29.73 -18.99
N GLU A 124 -11.36 30.10 -19.19
CA GLU A 124 -10.99 31.20 -20.10
C GLU A 124 -11.21 30.84 -21.58
N VAL A 125 -11.06 29.56 -21.95
CA VAL A 125 -11.38 29.03 -23.28
C VAL A 125 -12.90 28.95 -23.49
N LEU A 126 -13.68 28.53 -22.49
CA LEU A 126 -15.15 28.55 -22.48
C LEU A 126 -15.69 29.98 -22.61
N ASP A 127 -15.08 30.92 -21.89
CA ASP A 127 -15.42 32.35 -21.92
C ASP A 127 -15.10 32.96 -23.29
N LYS A 128 -13.94 32.61 -23.87
CA LYS A 128 -13.54 33.05 -25.24
C LYS A 128 -14.34 32.38 -26.37
N LEU A 129 -14.92 31.19 -26.16
CA LEU A 129 -15.66 30.46 -27.21
C LEU A 129 -17.15 30.83 -27.29
N ALA A 130 -17.84 31.13 -26.18
CA ALA A 130 -19.26 31.53 -26.27
C ALA A 130 -19.83 32.34 -25.08
N GLY A 131 -19.02 32.70 -24.08
CA GLY A 131 -19.47 33.39 -22.86
C GLY A 131 -20.19 32.47 -21.85
N PRO A 132 -20.25 32.87 -20.57
CA PRO A 132 -20.63 32.03 -19.43
C PRO A 132 -22.08 31.51 -19.49
N ASP A 133 -22.97 32.25 -20.17
CA ASP A 133 -24.40 31.95 -20.17
C ASP A 133 -24.82 30.82 -21.14
N LYS A 134 -23.98 30.46 -22.12
CA LYS A 134 -24.35 29.45 -23.15
C LYS A 134 -23.94 28.02 -22.83
N PHE A 135 -23.09 27.80 -21.82
CA PHE A 135 -22.58 26.49 -21.42
C PHE A 135 -23.04 26.03 -20.03
N ASN A 136 -24.09 26.64 -19.48
CA ASN A 136 -24.68 26.26 -18.20
C ASN A 136 -25.60 25.02 -18.32
N THR A 137 -25.08 23.94 -18.90
CA THR A 137 -25.74 22.64 -18.84
C THR A 137 -25.15 21.88 -17.67
N GLY A 138 -25.99 21.39 -16.76
CA GLY A 138 -25.55 20.64 -15.57
C GLY A 138 -24.67 19.42 -15.89
N GLU A 139 -24.63 18.97 -17.14
CA GLU A 139 -23.70 17.94 -17.62
C GLU A 139 -22.24 18.44 -17.73
N ILE A 140 -22.01 19.71 -18.07
CA ILE A 140 -20.66 20.32 -18.05
C ILE A 140 -20.20 20.54 -16.61
N GLU A 141 -21.09 21.00 -15.73
CA GLU A 141 -20.77 21.12 -14.30
C GLU A 141 -20.49 19.76 -13.66
N LYS A 142 -21.30 18.74 -13.93
CA LYS A 142 -21.02 17.35 -13.51
C LYS A 142 -19.70 16.85 -14.08
N SER A 143 -19.38 17.15 -15.34
CA SER A 143 -18.10 16.78 -15.96
C SER A 143 -16.92 17.48 -15.28
N ILE A 144 -17.03 18.77 -14.99
CA ILE A 144 -16.03 19.54 -14.25
C ILE A 144 -15.87 18.99 -12.83
N VAL A 145 -16.96 18.74 -12.11
CA VAL A 145 -16.95 18.16 -10.76
C VAL A 145 -16.33 16.76 -10.77
N ASN A 146 -16.65 15.91 -11.74
CA ASN A 146 -16.03 14.59 -11.89
C ASN A 146 -14.53 14.70 -12.21
N MET A 147 -14.13 15.61 -13.11
CA MET A 147 -12.72 15.84 -13.43
C MET A 147 -11.95 16.36 -12.21
N TYR A 148 -12.52 17.30 -11.45
CA TYR A 148 -11.93 17.79 -10.19
C TYR A 148 -11.87 16.70 -9.12
N GLY A 149 -12.93 15.89 -8.97
CA GLY A 149 -12.97 14.78 -8.03
C GLY A 149 -11.90 13.71 -8.35
N HIS A 150 -11.73 13.38 -9.64
CA HIS A 150 -10.67 12.47 -10.08
C HIS A 150 -9.27 13.07 -9.88
N LEU A 151 -9.07 14.35 -10.22
CA LEU A 151 -7.78 15.03 -10.05
C LEU A 151 -7.40 15.15 -8.57
N GLN A 152 -8.33 15.60 -7.74
CA GLN A 152 -8.13 15.70 -6.29
C GLN A 152 -7.88 14.33 -5.68
N GLY A 153 -8.59 13.29 -6.12
CA GLY A 153 -8.33 11.91 -5.71
C GLY A 153 -6.91 11.44 -6.09
N HIS A 154 -6.42 11.77 -7.29
CA HIS A 154 -5.05 11.44 -7.71
C HIS A 154 -3.99 12.21 -6.92
N ILE A 155 -4.20 13.50 -6.67
CA ILE A 155 -3.29 14.34 -5.88
C ILE A 155 -3.26 13.85 -4.43
N GLN A 156 -4.42 13.58 -3.83
CA GLN A 156 -4.52 13.07 -2.48
C GLN A 156 -3.87 11.69 -2.34
N ARG A 157 -4.04 10.80 -3.33
CA ARG A 157 -3.29 9.53 -3.39
C ARG A 157 -1.79 9.77 -3.45
N GLY A 158 -1.32 10.63 -4.37
CA GLY A 158 0.11 10.93 -4.51
C GLY A 158 0.74 11.55 -3.25
N VAL A 159 0.04 12.46 -2.56
CA VAL A 159 0.49 13.06 -1.30
C VAL A 159 0.52 12.01 -0.19
N ASN A 160 -0.52 11.18 -0.07
CA ASN A 160 -0.57 10.11 0.92
C ASN A 160 0.50 9.04 0.69
N ASP A 161 0.77 8.69 -0.57
CA ASP A 161 1.81 7.73 -0.93
C ASP A 161 3.21 8.31 -0.65
N LEU A 162 3.42 9.60 -0.91
CA LEU A 162 4.65 10.31 -0.53
C LEU A 162 4.84 10.33 0.99
N GLU A 163 3.80 10.66 1.76
CA GLU A 163 3.85 10.63 3.22
C GLU A 163 4.12 9.22 3.75
N ASN A 164 3.52 8.20 3.14
CA ASN A 164 3.71 6.82 3.55
C ASN A 164 5.12 6.31 3.19
N GLU A 165 5.61 6.59 1.98
CA GLU A 165 6.99 6.29 1.59
C GLU A 165 7.96 7.00 2.55
N THR A 166 7.74 8.28 2.83
CA THR A 166 8.56 9.05 3.76
C THR A 166 8.53 8.43 5.16
N ASN A 167 7.36 8.05 5.67
CA ASN A 167 7.22 7.38 6.97
C ASN A 167 7.85 5.98 6.99
N SER A 168 7.75 5.21 5.91
CA SER A 168 8.35 3.89 5.77
C SER A 168 9.88 3.96 5.76
N ILE A 169 10.43 4.95 5.05
CA ILE A 169 11.87 5.24 4.97
C ILE A 169 12.37 5.73 6.34
N LEU A 170 11.66 6.69 6.95
CA LEU A 170 12.00 7.23 8.27
C LEU A 170 11.96 6.17 9.37
N ARG A 171 11.09 5.17 9.24
CA ARG A 171 10.97 4.07 10.22
C ARG A 171 11.77 2.82 9.85
N GLN A 172 12.47 2.81 8.70
CA GLN A 172 13.14 1.63 8.14
C GLN A 172 12.27 0.36 8.19
N LYS A 173 10.95 0.51 8.01
CA LYS A 173 10.03 -0.63 8.08
C LYS A 173 10.19 -1.45 6.80
N THR A 174 10.96 -2.52 6.89
CA THR A 174 11.03 -3.61 5.90
C THR A 174 9.92 -4.64 6.12
N ASP A 175 8.95 -4.33 6.99
CA ASP A 175 7.91 -5.24 7.46
C ASP A 175 6.63 -5.18 6.63
N VAL A 176 5.71 -6.09 6.96
CA VAL A 176 4.35 -6.27 6.41
C VAL A 176 3.56 -4.96 6.22
N GLY A 177 3.78 -3.95 7.09
CA GLY A 177 3.15 -2.63 6.98
C GLY A 177 3.59 -1.79 5.77
N ALA A 178 4.59 -2.24 5.01
CA ALA A 178 4.96 -1.65 3.73
C ALA A 178 4.00 -2.04 2.59
N PHE A 179 3.31 -3.18 2.70
CA PHE A 179 2.43 -3.70 1.64
C PHE A 179 0.98 -3.24 1.79
N VAL A 180 0.45 -3.27 3.01
CA VAL A 180 -0.98 -3.01 3.26
C VAL A 180 -1.13 -1.95 4.34
N ARG A 181 -2.01 -0.97 4.11
CA ARG A 181 -2.36 0.07 5.09
C ARG A 181 -2.96 -0.56 6.35
N GLY A 182 -2.66 0.01 7.52
CA GLY A 182 -2.93 -0.61 8.83
C GLY A 182 -4.37 -1.06 9.09
N GLU A 183 -5.36 -0.49 8.40
CA GLU A 183 -6.78 -0.90 8.50
C GLU A 183 -7.04 -2.29 7.90
N ASN A 184 -6.30 -2.70 6.86
CA ASN A 184 -6.51 -3.98 6.17
C ASN A 184 -5.45 -5.03 6.56
N ALA A 185 -4.54 -4.72 7.49
CA ALA A 185 -3.44 -5.61 7.87
C ALA A 185 -3.93 -6.94 8.50
N TYR A 186 -5.14 -6.98 9.05
CA TYR A 186 -5.74 -8.19 9.63
C TYR A 186 -6.03 -9.28 8.59
N SER A 187 -6.18 -8.91 7.31
CA SER A 187 -6.43 -9.84 6.21
C SER A 187 -5.17 -10.63 5.80
N ILE A 188 -3.99 -10.25 6.29
CA ILE A 188 -2.73 -10.90 5.92
C ILE A 188 -2.58 -12.21 6.71
N VAL A 189 -2.55 -13.32 5.98
CA VAL A 189 -2.41 -14.66 6.56
C VAL A 189 -0.95 -15.06 6.68
N LYS A 190 -0.15 -14.68 5.69
CA LYS A 190 1.28 -15.04 5.64
C LYS A 190 2.06 -13.96 4.91
N CYS A 191 3.17 -13.55 5.51
CA CYS A 191 4.17 -12.72 4.86
C CYS A 191 5.54 -13.26 5.24
N VAL A 192 6.32 -13.69 4.25
CA VAL A 192 7.65 -14.28 4.45
C VAL A 192 8.63 -13.62 3.51
N PHE A 193 9.73 -13.13 4.08
CA PHE A 193 10.90 -12.67 3.35
C PHE A 193 11.99 -13.72 3.47
N LYS A 194 12.51 -14.19 2.34
CA LYS A 194 13.57 -15.18 2.28
C LYS A 194 14.64 -14.73 1.31
N ASP A 195 15.89 -15.05 1.63
CA ASP A 195 16.97 -14.88 0.66
C ASP A 195 16.76 -15.82 -0.53
N ASN A 196 16.95 -15.29 -1.74
CA ASN A 196 16.80 -16.07 -2.95
C ASN A 196 17.79 -17.24 -2.97
N ALA A 197 17.34 -18.42 -3.40
CA ALA A 197 18.15 -19.64 -3.40
C ALA A 197 19.42 -19.52 -4.25
N TYR A 198 19.35 -18.81 -5.38
CA TYR A 198 20.47 -18.65 -6.32
C TYR A 198 21.27 -17.37 -6.07
N LYS A 199 20.59 -16.28 -5.70
CA LYS A 199 21.20 -14.94 -5.54
C LYS A 199 20.91 -14.32 -4.16
N PRO A 200 21.32 -14.97 -3.05
CA PRO A 200 20.92 -14.56 -1.70
C PRO A 200 21.47 -13.19 -1.29
N LYS A 201 22.59 -12.74 -1.88
CA LYS A 201 23.20 -11.44 -1.52
C LYS A 201 22.46 -10.24 -2.11
N THR A 202 21.78 -10.41 -3.24
CA THR A 202 21.25 -9.30 -4.04
C THR A 202 19.74 -9.33 -4.19
N VAL A 203 19.11 -10.50 -4.09
CA VAL A 203 17.68 -10.72 -4.31
C VAL A 203 17.04 -11.31 -3.07
N THR A 204 15.83 -10.85 -2.77
CA THR A 204 14.95 -11.40 -1.74
C THR A 204 13.67 -11.88 -2.41
N ASP A 205 13.26 -13.09 -2.07
CA ASP A 205 11.96 -13.65 -2.44
C ASP A 205 10.97 -13.35 -1.32
N ILE A 206 9.78 -12.90 -1.69
CA ILE A 206 8.72 -12.49 -0.79
C ILE A 206 7.46 -13.24 -1.17
N LYS A 207 6.83 -13.90 -0.19
CA LYS A 207 5.49 -14.46 -0.32
C LYS A 207 4.55 -13.71 0.58
N LEU A 208 3.48 -13.19 -0.01
CA LEU A 208 2.43 -12.45 0.68
C LEU A 208 1.09 -13.06 0.33
N SER A 209 0.38 -13.54 1.33
CA SER A 209 -0.93 -14.18 1.17
C SER A 209 -1.96 -13.42 2.00
N ILE A 210 -3.00 -12.93 1.32
CA ILE A 210 -4.07 -12.10 1.89
C ILE A 210 -5.39 -12.83 1.73
N ASN A 211 -6.11 -13.03 2.83
CA ASN A 211 -7.42 -13.65 2.86
C ASN A 211 -8.50 -12.60 3.12
N ILE A 212 -9.34 -12.36 2.11
CA ILE A 212 -10.43 -11.40 2.15
C ILE A 212 -11.71 -12.19 2.40
N LEU A 213 -12.44 -11.82 3.45
CA LEU A 213 -13.58 -12.61 3.91
C LEU A 213 -14.80 -12.44 3.00
N ASP A 214 -15.64 -13.48 2.92
CA ASP A 214 -16.92 -13.40 2.20
C ASP A 214 -17.78 -12.21 2.64
N SER A 215 -17.80 -11.91 3.94
CA SER A 215 -18.55 -10.79 4.52
C SER A 215 -18.01 -9.40 4.12
N GLU A 216 -16.77 -9.34 3.65
CA GLU A 216 -16.10 -8.08 3.31
C GLU A 216 -16.17 -7.78 1.83
N LEU A 217 -16.44 -8.78 0.99
CA LEU A 217 -16.52 -8.62 -0.45
C LEU A 217 -17.68 -7.70 -0.82
N ILE A 218 -17.41 -6.72 -1.70
CA ILE A 218 -18.44 -5.83 -2.25
C ILE A 218 -19.48 -6.64 -3.02
N SER A 219 -19.00 -7.56 -3.85
CA SER A 219 -19.81 -8.49 -4.63
C SER A 219 -19.60 -9.91 -4.12
N PRO A 220 -20.66 -10.65 -3.73
CA PRO A 220 -20.52 -12.02 -3.26
C PRO A 220 -19.98 -12.91 -4.38
N ILE A 221 -19.11 -13.84 -4.01
CA ILE A 221 -18.53 -14.82 -4.93
C ILE A 221 -19.14 -16.18 -4.60
N PHE A 222 -19.65 -16.86 -5.63
CA PHE A 222 -20.22 -18.19 -5.49
C PHE A 222 -19.37 -19.22 -6.20
N HIS A 223 -19.24 -20.40 -5.58
CA HIS A 223 -18.68 -21.57 -6.23
C HIS A 223 -19.55 -21.98 -7.43
N TYR A 224 -18.94 -22.52 -8.49
CA TYR A 224 -19.67 -22.88 -9.71
C TYR A 224 -20.75 -23.94 -9.46
N GLN A 225 -20.48 -24.88 -8.55
CA GLN A 225 -21.39 -25.98 -8.20
C GLN A 225 -22.57 -25.55 -7.31
N THR A 226 -22.65 -24.29 -6.88
CA THR A 226 -23.74 -23.81 -6.04
C THR A 226 -25.10 -23.93 -6.74
N THR A 227 -26.04 -24.55 -6.05
CA THR A 227 -27.42 -24.75 -6.54
C THR A 227 -28.12 -23.42 -6.76
N VAL A 228 -29.00 -23.38 -7.76
CA VAL A 228 -29.83 -22.20 -8.07
C VAL A 228 -30.68 -21.78 -6.87
N GLU A 229 -31.19 -22.77 -6.14
CA GLU A 229 -31.96 -22.56 -4.91
C GLU A 229 -31.23 -21.69 -3.88
N TYR A 230 -29.95 -22.00 -3.61
CA TYR A 230 -29.14 -21.23 -2.68
C TYR A 230 -28.96 -19.79 -3.17
N LEU A 231 -28.66 -19.59 -4.45
CA LEU A 231 -28.49 -18.25 -5.04
C LEU A 231 -29.76 -17.41 -4.90
N LEU A 232 -30.92 -18.02 -5.13
CA LEU A 232 -32.21 -17.34 -5.07
C LEU A 232 -32.60 -17.02 -3.62
N LYS A 233 -32.35 -17.94 -2.68
CA LYS A 233 -32.54 -17.71 -1.25
C LYS A 233 -31.63 -16.60 -0.72
N ASP A 234 -30.37 -16.58 -1.13
CA ASP A 234 -29.40 -15.55 -0.74
C ASP A 234 -29.79 -14.18 -1.30
N ASN A 235 -30.18 -14.11 -2.57
CA ASN A 235 -30.65 -12.86 -3.18
C ASN A 235 -31.95 -12.35 -2.53
N LEU A 236 -32.89 -13.26 -2.23
CA LEU A 236 -34.12 -12.93 -1.53
C LEU A 236 -33.86 -12.45 -0.09
N ALA A 237 -32.90 -13.06 0.61
CA ALA A 237 -32.48 -12.61 1.93
C ALA A 237 -31.89 -11.19 1.88
N ASN A 238 -31.01 -10.91 0.92
CA ASN A 238 -30.47 -9.56 0.70
C ASN A 238 -31.58 -8.55 0.39
N HIS A 239 -32.55 -8.91 -0.44
CA HIS A 239 -33.70 -8.05 -0.74
C HIS A 239 -34.57 -7.77 0.49
N ILE A 240 -34.82 -8.78 1.34
CA ILE A 240 -35.54 -8.58 2.61
C ILE A 240 -34.76 -7.63 3.53
N MET A 241 -33.43 -7.80 3.64
CA MET A 241 -32.61 -6.91 4.45
C MET A 241 -32.65 -5.47 3.94
N GLU A 242 -32.65 -5.24 2.62
CA GLU A 242 -32.82 -3.90 2.03
C GLU A 242 -34.19 -3.29 2.33
N LEU A 243 -35.27 -4.09 2.31
CA LEU A 243 -36.60 -3.62 2.68
C LEU A 243 -36.68 -3.24 4.15
N ILE A 244 -36.08 -4.04 5.04
CA ILE A 244 -35.95 -3.74 6.46
C ILE A 244 -35.16 -2.45 6.67
N ASP A 245 -34.04 -2.29 5.97
CA ASP A 245 -33.20 -1.09 6.08
C ASP A 245 -33.94 0.18 5.64
N ARG A 246 -34.72 0.10 4.55
CA ARG A 246 -35.55 1.21 4.08
C ARG A 246 -36.66 1.57 5.07
N GLU A 247 -37.29 0.57 5.68
CA GLU A 247 -38.33 0.80 6.69
C GLU A 247 -37.74 1.43 7.96
N ILE A 248 -36.52 1.04 8.35
CA ILE A 248 -35.79 1.64 9.46
C ILE A 248 -35.37 3.08 9.15
N GLU A 249 -34.97 3.37 7.92
CA GLU A 249 -34.61 4.73 7.51
C GLU A 249 -35.85 5.65 7.53
N SER A 250 -37.00 5.18 7.05
CA SER A 250 -38.27 5.89 7.19
C SER A 250 -38.68 6.09 8.65
N LEU A 251 -38.45 5.12 9.53
CA LEU A 251 -38.71 5.26 10.97
C LEU A 251 -37.77 6.29 11.62
N LYS A 252 -36.50 6.34 11.19
CA LYS A 252 -35.56 7.37 11.65
C LYS A 252 -36.01 8.77 11.24
N GLU A 253 -36.41 8.95 9.98
CA GLU A 253 -36.95 10.22 9.49
C GLU A 253 -38.19 10.65 10.28
N GLU A 254 -39.14 9.74 10.54
CA GLU A 254 -40.34 10.04 11.32
C GLU A 254 -40.03 10.43 12.78
N ILE A 255 -39.03 9.78 13.40
CA ILE A 255 -38.60 10.10 14.76
C ILE A 255 -37.95 11.48 14.83
N VAL A 256 -37.12 11.83 13.83
CA VAL A 256 -36.51 13.16 13.71
C VAL A 256 -37.57 14.24 13.48
N ASP A 257 -38.53 13.99 12.58
CA ASP A 257 -39.63 14.91 12.28
C ASP A 257 -40.57 15.10 13.48
N SER A 258 -40.72 14.06 14.32
CA SER A 258 -41.47 14.13 15.58
C SER A 258 -40.74 14.90 16.70
N GLY A 259 -39.53 15.39 16.43
CA GLY A 259 -38.69 16.13 17.38
C GLY A 259 -38.11 15.26 18.51
N ARG A 260 -38.09 13.93 18.34
CA ARG A 260 -37.48 13.00 19.29
C ARG A 260 -36.00 12.83 18.97
N ALA A 261 -35.23 12.41 19.98
CA ALA A 261 -33.82 12.09 19.80
C ALA A 261 -33.64 10.93 18.81
N GLU A 262 -32.63 11.03 17.95
CA GLU A 262 -32.26 9.96 17.02
C GLU A 262 -32.03 8.64 17.77
N LEU A 263 -32.48 7.53 17.16
CA LEU A 263 -32.30 6.18 17.69
C LEU A 263 -30.81 5.86 17.86
N THR A 264 -30.46 5.26 19.00
CA THR A 264 -29.11 4.74 19.23
C THR A 264 -28.85 3.48 18.40
N ASP A 265 -27.58 3.16 18.09
CA ASP A 265 -27.21 1.99 17.29
C ASP A 265 -27.79 0.66 17.82
N ASN A 266 -27.91 0.53 19.15
CA ASN A 266 -28.52 -0.64 19.79
C ASN A 266 -30.04 -0.69 19.57
N GLU A 267 -30.74 0.45 19.62
CA GLU A 267 -32.18 0.52 19.38
C GLU A 267 -32.50 0.24 17.91
N VAL A 268 -31.70 0.77 16.98
CA VAL A 268 -31.78 0.45 15.55
C VAL A 268 -31.64 -1.06 15.32
N MET A 269 -30.73 -1.73 16.03
CA MET A 269 -30.58 -3.19 15.96
C MET A 269 -31.85 -3.92 16.43
N PHE A 270 -32.45 -3.51 17.55
CA PHE A 270 -33.67 -4.14 18.05
C PHE A 270 -34.88 -3.92 17.14
N GLU A 271 -35.04 -2.72 16.57
CA GLU A 271 -36.11 -2.47 15.59
C GLU A 271 -35.91 -3.27 14.31
N ARG A 272 -34.67 -3.41 13.82
CA ARG A 272 -34.35 -4.32 12.71
C ARG A 272 -34.78 -5.75 12.99
N ILE A 273 -34.46 -6.28 14.19
CA ILE A 273 -34.84 -7.65 14.57
C ILE A 273 -36.36 -7.82 14.61
N LYS A 274 -37.13 -6.84 15.09
CA LYS A 274 -38.60 -6.90 15.10
C LYS A 274 -39.19 -6.98 13.68
N LEU A 275 -38.58 -6.28 12.73
CA LEU A 275 -39.04 -6.28 11.34
C LEU A 275 -38.76 -7.61 10.62
N VAL A 276 -37.75 -8.37 11.04
CA VAL A 276 -37.47 -9.71 10.48
C VAL A 276 -38.65 -10.66 10.64
N ASP A 277 -39.39 -10.60 11.76
CA ASP A 277 -40.58 -11.44 12.03
C ASP A 277 -41.73 -11.23 11.01
N LYS A 278 -41.72 -10.12 10.27
CA LYS A 278 -42.69 -9.89 9.19
C LYS A 278 -42.42 -10.76 7.96
N PHE A 279 -41.17 -11.19 7.76
CA PHE A 279 -40.71 -11.86 6.55
C PHE A 279 -40.22 -13.30 6.78
N THR A 280 -39.92 -13.69 8.03
CA THR A 280 -39.50 -15.04 8.39
C THR A 280 -40.57 -15.78 9.18
N ASP A 281 -40.69 -17.08 8.96
CA ASP A 281 -41.59 -17.97 9.70
C ASP A 281 -41.03 -19.41 9.63
N ASP A 282 -41.12 -20.14 10.74
CA ASP A 282 -40.55 -21.48 10.90
C ASP A 282 -41.37 -22.56 10.18
N ASN A 283 -42.60 -22.24 9.76
CA ASN A 283 -43.54 -23.20 9.21
C ASN A 283 -43.31 -23.47 7.71
N VAL A 284 -42.31 -24.30 7.40
CA VAL A 284 -41.88 -24.67 6.03
C VAL A 284 -43.02 -25.21 5.15
N SER A 285 -43.96 -25.92 5.78
CA SER A 285 -44.99 -26.69 5.10
C SER A 285 -46.18 -25.85 4.61
N ASP A 286 -46.46 -24.71 5.25
CA ASP A 286 -47.65 -23.90 4.96
C ASP A 286 -47.42 -22.99 3.73
N PRO A 287 -48.20 -23.13 2.64
CA PRO A 287 -48.13 -22.25 1.48
C PRO A 287 -48.42 -20.77 1.78
N ASN A 288 -49.12 -20.46 2.88
CA ASN A 288 -49.44 -19.09 3.32
C ASN A 288 -48.45 -18.53 4.36
N SER A 289 -47.36 -19.26 4.63
CA SER A 289 -46.34 -18.81 5.58
C SER A 289 -45.66 -17.51 5.12
N ARG A 290 -45.30 -16.64 6.07
CA ARG A 290 -44.72 -15.30 5.81
C ARG A 290 -43.42 -15.36 4.98
N ARG A 291 -42.69 -16.46 5.07
CA ARG A 291 -41.50 -16.75 4.24
C ARG A 291 -41.76 -16.78 2.72
N TYR A 292 -43.01 -17.02 2.30
CA TYR A 292 -43.39 -17.11 0.89
C TYR A 292 -44.09 -15.86 0.36
N THR A 293 -44.10 -14.77 1.15
CA THR A 293 -44.75 -13.50 0.76
C THR A 293 -44.14 -12.92 -0.51
N VAL A 294 -42.82 -13.06 -0.68
CA VAL A 294 -42.09 -12.55 -1.85
C VAL A 294 -42.06 -13.57 -2.99
N LEU A 295 -41.88 -14.86 -2.68
CA LEU A 295 -41.80 -15.93 -3.68
C LEU A 295 -42.62 -17.14 -3.22
N GLY A 296 -43.62 -17.51 -4.02
CA GLY A 296 -44.56 -18.58 -3.64
C GLY A 296 -43.90 -19.95 -3.47
N LYS A 297 -44.37 -20.74 -2.51
CA LYS A 297 -43.86 -22.09 -2.21
C LYS A 297 -43.69 -23.00 -3.43
N LYS A 298 -44.66 -22.98 -4.35
CA LYS A 298 -44.63 -23.78 -5.59
C LYS A 298 -43.40 -23.53 -6.46
N PHE A 299 -42.86 -22.31 -6.42
CA PHE A 299 -41.64 -21.98 -7.12
C PHE A 299 -40.44 -22.60 -6.39
N ILE A 300 -40.28 -22.33 -5.09
CA ILE A 300 -39.16 -22.85 -4.28
C ILE A 300 -39.05 -24.38 -4.36
N ASP A 301 -40.17 -25.09 -4.26
CA ASP A 301 -40.21 -26.56 -4.34
C ASP A 301 -39.79 -27.10 -5.73
N LYS A 302 -39.96 -26.30 -6.80
CA LYS A 302 -39.60 -26.69 -8.19
C LYS A 302 -38.14 -26.40 -8.54
N ILE A 303 -37.49 -25.49 -7.82
CA ILE A 303 -36.06 -25.12 -7.99
C ILE A 303 -35.14 -25.90 -7.04
N GLU A 304 -35.70 -26.64 -6.08
CA GLU A 304 -34.93 -27.43 -5.12
C GLU A 304 -33.99 -28.41 -5.85
N GLY A 305 -32.71 -28.38 -5.46
CA GLY A 305 -31.69 -29.25 -6.06
C GLY A 305 -31.32 -28.94 -7.51
N LEU A 306 -31.79 -27.84 -8.11
CA LEU A 306 -31.36 -27.42 -9.44
C LEU A 306 -29.88 -27.00 -9.45
N ARG A 307 -29.07 -27.75 -10.20
CA ARG A 307 -27.63 -27.53 -10.38
C ARG A 307 -27.33 -26.54 -11.50
N ALA A 308 -26.04 -26.23 -11.68
CA ALA A 308 -25.58 -25.33 -12.75
C ALA A 308 -25.81 -25.90 -14.15
N GLU A 309 -25.71 -27.21 -14.30
CA GLU A 309 -25.96 -27.92 -15.55
C GLU A 309 -27.21 -28.80 -15.40
N ILE A 310 -27.99 -28.89 -16.48
CA ILE A 310 -29.13 -29.80 -16.60
C ILE A 310 -28.71 -30.81 -17.67
N ASP A 311 -28.88 -32.10 -17.40
CA ASP A 311 -28.61 -33.15 -18.37
C ASP A 311 -29.50 -32.97 -19.60
N GLN A 312 -28.95 -33.22 -20.79
CA GLN A 312 -29.64 -32.93 -22.06
C GLN A 312 -30.93 -33.76 -22.23
N GLU A 313 -31.03 -34.92 -21.57
CA GLU A 313 -32.20 -35.80 -21.59
C GLU A 313 -33.36 -35.27 -20.73
N ASP A 314 -33.04 -34.51 -19.67
CA ASP A 314 -34.01 -33.94 -18.71
C ASP A 314 -34.40 -32.49 -19.05
N TYR A 315 -33.84 -31.93 -20.12
CA TYR A 315 -34.05 -30.54 -20.51
C TYR A 315 -35.39 -30.34 -21.23
N ASP A 316 -36.32 -29.65 -20.57
CA ASP A 316 -37.59 -29.22 -21.16
C ASP A 316 -37.69 -27.69 -21.20
N PRO A 317 -37.67 -27.04 -22.38
CA PRO A 317 -37.72 -25.59 -22.49
C PRO A 317 -39.06 -24.96 -22.07
N LEU A 318 -40.14 -25.74 -21.95
CA LEU A 318 -41.44 -25.25 -21.48
C LEU A 318 -41.60 -25.34 -19.96
N ASN A 319 -40.68 -26.02 -19.29
CA ASN A 319 -40.77 -26.24 -17.86
C ASN A 319 -40.22 -25.03 -17.08
N MET A 320 -40.88 -24.75 -15.96
CA MET A 320 -40.64 -23.55 -15.14
C MET A 320 -39.21 -23.51 -14.58
N ARG A 321 -38.62 -24.69 -14.37
CA ARG A 321 -37.27 -24.86 -13.82
C ARG A 321 -36.21 -24.31 -14.79
N GLU A 322 -36.35 -24.61 -16.07
CA GLU A 322 -35.44 -24.21 -17.15
C GLU A 322 -35.58 -22.71 -17.44
N ALA A 323 -36.80 -22.18 -17.43
CA ALA A 323 -37.04 -20.74 -17.58
C ALA A 323 -36.42 -19.92 -16.43
N ILE A 324 -36.55 -20.39 -15.17
CA ILE A 324 -35.90 -19.73 -14.02
C ILE A 324 -34.37 -19.80 -14.14
N LYS A 325 -33.84 -20.94 -14.59
CA LYS A 325 -32.41 -21.09 -14.84
C LYS A 325 -31.91 -20.09 -15.87
N GLU A 326 -32.62 -19.97 -17.00
CA GLU A 326 -32.27 -19.03 -18.08
C GLU A 326 -32.24 -17.59 -17.58
N ILE A 327 -33.22 -17.17 -16.77
CA ILE A 327 -33.24 -15.83 -16.16
C ILE A 327 -31.98 -15.63 -15.29
N ILE A 328 -31.64 -16.59 -14.43
CA ILE A 328 -30.50 -16.46 -13.51
C ILE A 328 -29.16 -16.49 -14.24
N ASP A 329 -29.03 -17.31 -15.28
CA ASP A 329 -27.84 -17.38 -16.12
C ASP A 329 -27.71 -16.10 -16.98
N SER A 330 -28.82 -15.51 -17.44
CA SER A 330 -28.83 -14.24 -18.17
C SER A 330 -28.33 -13.07 -17.31
N GLU A 331 -28.67 -13.07 -16.02
CA GLU A 331 -28.15 -12.12 -15.03
C GLU A 331 -26.69 -12.41 -14.65
N ASN A 332 -26.13 -13.58 -15.02
CA ASN A 332 -24.74 -13.97 -14.77
C ASN A 332 -24.31 -13.84 -13.29
N ILE A 333 -25.26 -14.01 -12.36
CA ILE A 333 -25.06 -13.78 -10.91
C ILE A 333 -23.90 -14.63 -10.37
N ARG A 334 -23.78 -15.88 -10.86
CA ARG A 334 -22.73 -16.82 -10.44
C ARG A 334 -21.32 -16.31 -10.69
N ASN A 335 -21.07 -15.70 -11.84
CA ASN A 335 -19.71 -15.31 -12.23
C ASN A 335 -19.42 -13.84 -11.95
N ARG A 336 -20.45 -13.02 -11.71
CA ARG A 336 -20.33 -11.57 -11.53
C ARG A 336 -19.27 -11.20 -10.50
N GLY A 337 -19.36 -11.71 -9.26
CA GLY A 337 -18.43 -11.35 -8.19
C GLY A 337 -16.97 -11.68 -8.52
N PHE A 338 -16.69 -12.91 -8.96
CA PHE A 338 -15.31 -13.32 -9.27
C PHE A 338 -14.75 -12.58 -10.49
N ASN A 339 -15.57 -12.36 -11.52
CA ASN A 339 -15.15 -11.58 -12.69
C ASN A 339 -14.88 -10.12 -12.30
N THR A 340 -15.68 -9.51 -11.42
CA THR A 340 -15.40 -8.17 -10.90
C THR A 340 -14.04 -8.15 -10.22
N ALA A 341 -13.73 -9.11 -9.34
CA ALA A 341 -12.42 -9.16 -8.69
C ALA A 341 -11.26 -9.32 -9.69
N VAL A 342 -11.37 -10.24 -10.65
CA VAL A 342 -10.33 -10.42 -11.68
C VAL A 342 -10.15 -9.17 -12.52
N ASN A 343 -11.25 -8.56 -13.00
CA ASN A 343 -11.20 -7.37 -13.84
C ASN A 343 -10.61 -6.17 -13.10
N THR A 344 -10.97 -5.98 -11.82
CA THR A 344 -10.39 -4.95 -10.97
C THR A 344 -8.88 -5.15 -10.84
N LEU A 345 -8.43 -6.38 -10.54
CA LEU A 345 -7.01 -6.68 -10.43
C LEU A 345 -6.24 -6.41 -11.73
N THR A 346 -6.73 -6.92 -12.87
CA THR A 346 -6.07 -6.71 -14.16
C THR A 346 -6.05 -5.23 -14.56
N SER A 347 -7.14 -4.48 -14.32
CA SER A 347 -7.21 -3.05 -14.59
C SER A 347 -6.19 -2.26 -13.77
N ILE A 348 -5.98 -2.64 -12.51
CA ILE A 348 -4.99 -2.01 -11.63
C ILE A 348 -3.57 -2.36 -12.09
N LEU A 349 -3.31 -3.61 -12.48
CA LEU A 349 -2.00 -4.03 -12.99
C LEU A 349 -1.63 -3.28 -14.28
N ASP A 350 -2.60 -3.04 -15.16
CA ASP A 350 -2.41 -2.27 -16.39
C ASP A 350 -2.14 -0.78 -16.09
N THR A 351 -2.83 -0.21 -15.09
CA THR A 351 -2.68 1.20 -14.71
C THR A 351 -1.38 1.47 -13.93
N SER A 352 -0.99 0.55 -13.04
CA SER A 352 0.17 0.65 -12.14
C SER A 352 1.52 0.42 -12.83
N LYS A 353 1.53 0.15 -14.14
CA LYS A 353 2.72 -0.14 -14.96
C LYS A 353 3.50 -1.40 -14.56
N LEU A 354 2.97 -2.26 -13.69
CA LEU A 354 3.58 -3.58 -13.48
C LEU A 354 3.34 -4.48 -14.70
N GLY A 355 2.13 -4.46 -15.27
CA GLY A 355 1.78 -5.23 -16.47
C GLY A 355 1.96 -6.74 -16.32
N TYR A 356 1.35 -7.53 -17.19
CA TYR A 356 1.49 -8.99 -17.15
C TYR A 356 1.50 -9.57 -18.57
N GLN A 357 2.20 -10.69 -18.77
CA GLN A 357 2.20 -11.42 -20.05
C GLN A 357 1.14 -12.52 -20.08
N VAL A 358 0.90 -13.18 -18.93
CA VAL A 358 0.02 -14.34 -18.85
C VAL A 358 -1.07 -14.11 -17.80
N CYS A 359 -2.31 -14.43 -18.17
CA CYS A 359 -3.47 -14.43 -17.30
C CYS A 359 -4.32 -15.68 -17.58
N ASP A 360 -4.18 -16.69 -16.72
CA ASP A 360 -4.91 -17.95 -16.78
C ASP A 360 -6.11 -17.90 -15.84
N ASN A 361 -7.26 -17.50 -16.38
CA ASN A 361 -8.51 -17.40 -15.62
C ASN A 361 -9.38 -18.66 -15.76
N LYS A 362 -9.30 -19.57 -14.78
CA LYS A 362 -10.17 -20.75 -14.69
C LYS A 362 -11.48 -20.39 -13.99
N LYS A 363 -12.42 -19.83 -14.77
CA LYS A 363 -13.71 -19.33 -14.26
C LYS A 363 -14.46 -20.36 -13.40
N ASN A 364 -14.60 -21.61 -13.86
CA ASN A 364 -15.38 -22.63 -13.13
C ASN A 364 -14.73 -23.05 -11.80
N ALA A 365 -13.39 -23.05 -11.74
CA ALA A 365 -12.63 -23.37 -10.54
C ALA A 365 -12.47 -22.16 -9.59
N ARG A 366 -12.86 -20.96 -10.04
CA ARG A 366 -12.62 -19.68 -9.33
C ARG A 366 -11.15 -19.51 -8.95
N ASP A 367 -10.27 -19.83 -9.90
CA ASP A 367 -8.81 -19.77 -9.76
C ASP A 367 -8.26 -18.96 -10.94
N CYS A 368 -7.63 -17.82 -10.65
CA CYS A 368 -7.00 -16.96 -11.63
C CYS A 368 -5.52 -16.84 -11.30
N TYR A 369 -4.67 -17.12 -12.28
CA TYR A 369 -3.22 -17.04 -12.13
C TYR A 369 -2.65 -16.02 -13.11
N ILE A 370 -2.01 -14.99 -12.59
CA ILE A 370 -1.43 -13.88 -13.34
C ILE A 370 0.08 -13.88 -13.13
N ARG A 371 0.84 -13.80 -14.21
CA ARG A 371 2.30 -13.74 -14.16
C ARG A 371 2.85 -12.66 -15.07
N GLU A 372 3.89 -12.00 -14.59
CA GLU A 372 4.62 -11.02 -15.40
C GLU A 372 5.27 -11.67 -16.62
N TYR A 373 5.82 -12.88 -16.46
CA TYR A 373 6.54 -13.62 -17.50
C TYR A 373 5.88 -14.96 -17.81
N GLU A 374 5.88 -15.34 -19.09
CA GLU A 374 5.42 -16.66 -19.55
C GLU A 374 6.35 -17.80 -19.09
N ASP A 375 7.66 -17.55 -19.06
CA ASP A 375 8.67 -18.51 -18.65
C ASP A 375 8.50 -18.93 -17.18
N GLU A 376 8.66 -20.22 -16.90
CA GLU A 376 8.57 -20.79 -15.54
C GLU A 376 9.94 -21.05 -14.90
N ASP A 377 11.03 -20.97 -15.69
CA ASP A 377 12.38 -21.24 -15.21
C ASP A 377 12.93 -20.05 -14.38
N GLU A 378 12.90 -20.20 -13.07
CA GLU A 378 13.40 -19.21 -12.10
C GLU A 378 14.84 -18.73 -12.35
N THR A 379 15.66 -19.53 -13.04
CA THR A 379 17.07 -19.18 -13.31
C THR A 379 17.24 -18.19 -14.45
N GLN A 380 16.29 -18.19 -15.39
CA GLN A 380 16.28 -17.30 -16.56
C GLN A 380 15.44 -16.06 -16.33
N LEU A 381 14.54 -16.11 -15.35
CA LEU A 381 13.69 -14.99 -15.00
C LEU A 381 14.47 -13.80 -14.40
N PRO A 382 14.01 -12.56 -14.64
CA PRO A 382 14.60 -11.37 -14.04
C PRO A 382 14.59 -11.38 -12.50
N ASP A 383 15.49 -10.56 -11.93
CA ASP A 383 15.67 -10.39 -10.48
C ASP A 383 14.55 -9.55 -9.83
N GLU A 384 13.70 -8.91 -10.63
CA GLU A 384 12.46 -8.25 -10.22
C GLU A 384 11.32 -8.92 -10.99
N ARG A 385 10.43 -9.63 -10.29
CA ARG A 385 9.29 -10.32 -10.92
C ARG A 385 8.19 -10.57 -9.93
N TYR A 386 6.98 -10.84 -10.43
CA TYR A 386 5.87 -11.28 -9.60
C TYR A 386 4.96 -12.30 -10.28
N ALA A 387 4.29 -13.08 -9.44
CA ALA A 387 3.20 -13.97 -9.79
C ALA A 387 2.07 -13.79 -8.76
N ILE A 388 0.84 -13.67 -9.22
CA ILE A 388 -0.35 -13.52 -8.39
C ILE A 388 -1.28 -14.69 -8.67
N ARG A 389 -1.77 -15.33 -7.62
CA ARG A 389 -2.83 -16.31 -7.67
C ARG A 389 -4.02 -15.83 -6.86
N LEU A 390 -5.16 -15.66 -7.51
CA LEU A 390 -6.42 -15.27 -6.91
C LEU A 390 -7.37 -16.47 -6.92
N VAL A 391 -7.69 -16.99 -5.73
CA VAL A 391 -8.52 -18.19 -5.57
C VAL A 391 -9.64 -17.96 -4.58
N TYR A 392 -10.85 -18.38 -4.93
CA TYR A 392 -11.96 -18.41 -3.99
C TYR A 392 -12.03 -19.76 -3.26
N PHE A 393 -12.15 -19.74 -1.93
CA PHE A 393 -12.35 -20.93 -1.12
C PHE A 393 -13.64 -20.88 -0.32
N ASP A 394 -14.46 -21.93 -0.45
CA ASP A 394 -15.62 -22.13 0.40
C ASP A 394 -15.27 -22.87 1.71
N GLN A 395 -16.21 -22.91 2.65
CA GLN A 395 -16.04 -23.56 3.94
C GLN A 395 -15.76 -25.07 3.84
N SER A 396 -16.24 -25.73 2.79
CA SER A 396 -16.06 -27.17 2.57
C SER A 396 -14.66 -27.49 2.04
N GLN A 397 -14.18 -26.70 1.09
CA GLN A 397 -12.84 -26.77 0.52
C GLN A 397 -11.78 -26.48 1.57
N ILE A 398 -11.97 -25.46 2.41
CA ILE A 398 -11.05 -25.16 3.51
C ILE A 398 -10.96 -26.36 4.47
N ARG A 399 -12.08 -27.00 4.80
CA ARG A 399 -12.08 -28.16 5.71
C ARG A 399 -11.29 -29.33 5.13
N GLU A 400 -11.43 -29.59 3.84
CA GLU A 400 -10.66 -30.63 3.16
C GLU A 400 -9.17 -30.26 3.05
N LEU A 401 -8.85 -29.01 2.76
CA LEU A 401 -7.47 -28.51 2.76
C LEU A 401 -6.80 -28.66 4.13
N LYS A 402 -7.52 -28.35 5.22
CA LYS A 402 -7.06 -28.58 6.61
C LYS A 402 -6.72 -30.06 6.83
N ARG A 403 -7.63 -30.97 6.45
CA ARG A 403 -7.43 -32.43 6.58
C ARG A 403 -6.22 -32.93 5.81
N ILE A 404 -6.04 -32.47 4.56
CA ILE A 404 -4.89 -32.82 3.72
C ILE A 404 -3.59 -32.29 4.34
N TYR A 405 -3.60 -31.04 4.83
CA TYR A 405 -2.44 -30.41 5.47
C TYR A 405 -2.00 -31.17 6.73
N ASP A 406 -2.95 -31.55 7.59
CA ASP A 406 -2.68 -32.34 8.80
C ASP A 406 -2.08 -33.71 8.45
N THR A 407 -2.61 -34.36 7.42
CA THR A 407 -2.11 -35.65 6.93
C THR A 407 -0.70 -35.53 6.37
N ARG A 408 -0.40 -34.45 5.61
CA ARG A 408 0.94 -34.16 5.08
C ARG A 408 1.93 -33.91 6.20
N MET A 409 1.57 -33.09 7.20
CA MET A 409 2.43 -32.84 8.36
C MET A 409 2.74 -34.14 9.12
N GLY A 410 1.73 -34.97 9.38
CA GLY A 410 1.93 -36.28 10.01
C GLY A 410 2.76 -37.25 9.17
N ALA A 411 2.71 -37.16 7.84
CA ALA A 411 3.59 -37.92 6.96
C ALA A 411 5.04 -37.44 7.05
N PHE A 412 5.30 -36.12 7.05
CA PHE A 412 6.65 -35.57 7.20
C PHE A 412 7.29 -35.98 8.53
N ILE A 413 6.56 -35.88 9.64
CA ILE A 413 7.07 -36.29 10.96
C ILE A 413 7.48 -37.77 10.93
N ARG A 414 6.62 -38.65 10.41
CA ARG A 414 6.90 -40.10 10.31
C ARG A 414 8.12 -40.40 9.42
N GLU A 415 8.28 -39.70 8.31
CA GLU A 415 9.43 -39.88 7.41
C GLU A 415 10.75 -39.39 8.03
N VAL A 416 10.71 -38.28 8.79
CA VAL A 416 11.89 -37.79 9.53
C VAL A 416 12.23 -38.71 10.69
N ASP A 417 11.25 -39.26 11.39
CA ASP A 417 11.47 -40.26 12.45
C ASP A 417 12.05 -41.56 11.86
N ALA A 418 11.60 -42.00 10.67
CA ALA A 418 12.19 -43.14 9.99
C ALA A 418 13.66 -42.88 9.60
N ALA A 419 13.98 -41.67 9.11
CA ALA A 419 15.37 -41.28 8.82
C ALA A 419 16.22 -41.23 10.10
N TRP A 420 15.63 -40.77 11.21
CA TRP A 420 16.27 -40.76 12.52
C TRP A 420 16.68 -42.15 12.97
N ASP A 421 15.77 -43.13 12.85
CA ASP A 421 16.03 -44.53 13.22
C ASP A 421 17.18 -45.14 12.41
N VAL A 422 17.21 -44.88 11.10
CA VAL A 422 18.28 -45.36 10.22
C VAL A 422 19.64 -44.76 10.60
N VAL A 423 19.70 -43.44 10.81
CA VAL A 423 20.94 -42.75 11.22
C VAL A 423 21.43 -43.25 12.57
N HIS A 424 20.54 -43.45 13.54
CA HIS A 424 20.91 -43.98 14.85
C HIS A 424 21.38 -45.44 14.76
N GLN A 425 20.76 -46.25 13.92
CA GLN A 425 21.21 -47.63 13.71
C GLN A 425 22.59 -47.68 13.02
N ILE A 426 22.87 -46.76 12.09
CA ILE A 426 24.19 -46.60 11.48
C ILE A 426 25.22 -46.16 12.52
N TYR A 427 24.86 -45.21 13.39
CA TYR A 427 25.71 -44.75 14.50
C TYR A 427 26.09 -45.89 15.45
N GLU A 428 25.11 -46.68 15.89
CA GLU A 428 25.36 -47.85 16.75
C GLU A 428 26.23 -48.91 16.06
N ARG A 429 26.06 -49.13 14.75
CA ARG A 429 26.96 -50.01 13.97
C ARG A 429 28.36 -49.43 13.85
N HIS A 430 28.49 -48.12 13.65
CA HIS A 430 29.78 -47.43 13.54
C HIS A 430 30.56 -47.53 14.86
N LYS A 431 29.89 -47.30 16.00
CA LYS A 431 30.47 -47.56 17.34
C LYS A 431 31.02 -48.98 17.46
N SER A 432 30.27 -49.99 16.99
CA SER A 432 30.69 -51.40 17.09
C SER A 432 31.93 -51.74 16.25
N LYS A 433 32.23 -50.96 15.21
CA LYS A 433 33.33 -51.19 14.26
C LYS A 433 34.60 -50.40 14.59
N TRP A 434 34.53 -49.36 15.43
CA TRP A 434 35.72 -48.60 15.82
C TRP A 434 36.50 -49.39 16.89
N PHE A 435 37.57 -50.08 16.46
CA PHE A 435 38.58 -50.79 17.27
C PHE A 435 38.27 -52.19 17.86
N GLY A 436 37.21 -52.91 17.49
CA GLY A 436 37.09 -54.35 17.78
C GLY A 436 37.16 -54.78 19.26
N LEU A 437 37.25 -53.83 20.19
CA LEU A 437 37.25 -53.98 21.63
C LEU A 437 35.94 -53.37 22.12
N LYS A 438 35.00 -54.23 22.52
CA LYS A 438 33.79 -53.83 23.24
C LYS A 438 34.19 -53.16 24.55
N LYS A 439 34.45 -51.84 24.56
CA LYS A 439 34.51 -50.92 25.74
C LYS A 439 35.31 -49.62 25.44
N SER A 440 34.98 -48.85 24.41
CA SER A 440 35.23 -47.40 24.50
C SER A 440 33.90 -46.74 24.79
N VAL A 441 33.82 -46.02 25.90
CA VAL A 441 32.70 -45.11 26.17
C VAL A 441 32.78 -44.01 25.11
N VAL A 442 31.85 -44.00 24.15
CA VAL A 442 31.84 -42.99 23.07
C VAL A 442 30.89 -41.84 23.43
N ASP A 443 29.79 -42.13 24.12
CA ASP A 443 28.81 -41.12 24.52
C ASP A 443 28.27 -41.32 25.95
N PHE A 444 27.36 -40.42 26.34
CA PHE A 444 26.77 -40.40 27.68
C PHE A 444 25.92 -41.64 27.96
N GLU A 445 25.27 -42.23 26.96
CA GLU A 445 24.49 -43.45 27.16
C GLU A 445 25.39 -44.65 27.41
N ASP A 446 26.48 -44.77 26.66
CA ASP A 446 27.51 -45.78 26.90
C ASP A 446 28.16 -45.63 28.29
N LEU A 447 28.42 -44.38 28.71
CA LEU A 447 28.95 -44.08 30.04
C LEU A 447 27.93 -44.43 31.14
N ALA A 448 26.68 -44.02 30.97
CA ALA A 448 25.62 -44.24 31.93
C ALA A 448 25.34 -45.74 32.10
N ASN A 449 25.34 -46.51 31.01
CA ASN A 449 25.18 -47.97 31.06
C ASN A 449 26.34 -48.68 31.78
N ASN A 450 27.53 -48.08 31.78
CA ASN A 450 28.72 -48.64 32.44
C ASN A 450 28.86 -48.21 33.91
N VAL A 451 28.44 -46.99 34.25
CA VAL A 451 28.60 -46.39 35.58
C VAL A 451 27.37 -46.60 36.48
N MET A 452 26.16 -46.56 35.92
CA MET A 452 24.92 -46.57 36.71
C MET A 452 24.41 -47.98 37.01
N PRO A 453 23.67 -48.16 38.12
CA PRO A 453 23.03 -49.44 38.44
C PRO A 453 22.04 -49.87 37.35
N LYS A 454 21.96 -51.17 37.06
CA LYS A 454 21.03 -51.74 36.06
C LYS A 454 19.56 -51.32 36.28
N LYS A 455 19.16 -51.13 37.54
CA LYS A 455 17.83 -50.63 37.91
C LYS A 455 17.60 -49.21 37.39
N TRP A 456 18.56 -48.31 37.61
CA TRP A 456 18.48 -46.93 37.11
C TRP A 456 18.42 -46.87 35.58
N VAL A 457 19.21 -47.73 34.90
CA VAL A 457 19.18 -47.82 33.43
C VAL A 457 17.81 -48.31 32.93
N LYS A 458 17.22 -49.29 33.61
CA LYS A 458 15.89 -49.82 33.28
C LYS A 458 14.79 -48.79 33.50
N ASP A 459 14.77 -48.16 34.68
CA ASP A 459 13.78 -47.14 35.04
C ASP A 459 13.88 -45.95 34.07
N ARG A 460 15.09 -45.47 33.76
CA ARG A 460 15.29 -44.41 32.77
C ARG A 460 14.84 -44.80 31.37
N LYS A 461 15.04 -46.06 30.97
CA LYS A 461 14.57 -46.56 29.67
C LYS A 461 13.05 -46.67 29.62
N GLU A 462 12.41 -47.10 30.70
CA GLU A 462 10.94 -47.16 30.84
C GLU A 462 10.35 -45.74 30.77
N THR A 463 10.88 -44.78 31.54
CA THR A 463 10.51 -43.35 31.46
C THR A 463 10.73 -42.73 30.09
N ASN A 464 11.87 -43.02 29.44
CA ASN A 464 12.14 -42.56 28.08
C ASN A 464 11.32 -43.31 27.00
N THR A 465 10.56 -44.35 27.34
CA THR A 465 9.70 -45.07 26.40
C THR A 465 8.22 -44.70 26.60
N ASP A 466 7.85 -44.27 27.81
CA ASP A 466 6.49 -43.83 28.16
C ASP A 466 6.04 -42.64 27.27
N PRO A 467 4.88 -42.74 26.58
CA PRO A 467 4.33 -41.64 25.79
C PRO A 467 3.81 -40.46 26.63
N ASP A 468 3.41 -40.72 27.88
CA ASP A 468 2.79 -39.78 28.80
C ASP A 468 3.82 -39.05 29.68
N GLU A 469 5.00 -39.64 29.94
CA GLU A 469 6.10 -38.96 30.64
C GLU A 469 6.87 -37.99 29.72
N LEU A 470 7.32 -36.87 30.31
CA LEU A 470 8.08 -35.85 29.60
C LEU A 470 9.50 -36.35 29.32
N LYS A 471 9.74 -36.82 28.08
CA LYS A 471 11.10 -37.10 27.60
C LYS A 471 11.86 -35.77 27.48
N TRP A 472 12.83 -35.54 28.36
CA TRP A 472 13.79 -34.47 28.17
C TRP A 472 14.73 -34.86 27.01
N ASP A 473 14.39 -34.39 25.83
CA ASP A 473 15.23 -34.50 24.65
C ASP A 473 15.58 -33.08 24.21
N HIS A 474 16.87 -32.81 23.98
CA HIS A 474 17.37 -31.45 23.64
C HIS A 474 16.71 -30.87 22.38
N LEU A 475 15.98 -31.70 21.62
CA LEU A 475 15.35 -31.40 20.33
C LEU A 475 13.82 -31.40 20.35
N ASN A 476 13.15 -31.96 21.37
CA ASN A 476 11.69 -32.08 21.41
C ASN A 476 11.09 -31.09 22.41
N PHE A 477 10.71 -29.92 21.92
CA PHE A 477 9.87 -28.99 22.67
C PHE A 477 8.41 -29.50 22.60
N ARG A 478 7.70 -29.59 23.73
CA ARG A 478 6.24 -29.87 23.73
C ARG A 478 5.47 -28.57 23.98
N ASP A 479 4.35 -28.41 23.27
CA ASP A 479 3.40 -27.34 23.52
C ASP A 479 2.62 -27.57 24.84
N THR A 480 2.07 -26.47 25.37
CA THR A 480 1.07 -26.52 26.45
C THR A 480 -0.19 -27.25 25.98
N THR A 481 -1.00 -27.77 26.91
CA THR A 481 -2.24 -28.49 26.55
C THR A 481 -3.18 -27.59 25.75
N ASN A 482 -3.34 -27.91 24.45
CA ASN A 482 -4.15 -27.12 23.52
C ASN A 482 -5.60 -26.98 24.01
N THR A 483 -6.06 -25.73 24.09
CA THR A 483 -7.47 -25.38 24.28
C THR A 483 -8.30 -25.83 23.07
N PHE A 484 -9.63 -25.89 23.20
CA PHE A 484 -10.52 -26.25 22.09
C PHE A 484 -10.35 -25.32 20.87
N VAL A 485 -10.10 -24.03 21.10
CA VAL A 485 -9.88 -23.03 20.04
C VAL A 485 -8.55 -23.28 19.32
N GLU A 486 -7.48 -23.58 20.05
CA GLU A 486 -6.17 -23.89 19.47
C GLU A 486 -6.16 -25.22 18.71
N LYS A 487 -6.97 -26.20 19.13
CA LYS A 487 -7.16 -27.44 18.37
C LYS A 487 -7.79 -27.20 17.00
N ASN A 488 -8.69 -26.22 16.88
CA ASN A 488 -9.35 -25.90 15.62
C ASN A 488 -8.52 -24.95 14.72
N ASN A 489 -7.55 -24.23 15.31
CA ASN A 489 -6.66 -23.27 14.65
C ASN A 489 -5.18 -23.64 14.88
N ARG A 490 -4.80 -24.85 14.45
CA ARG A 490 -3.46 -25.38 14.75
C ARG A 490 -2.39 -24.71 13.87
N THR A 491 -1.42 -24.07 14.51
CA THR A 491 -0.32 -23.34 13.84
C THR A 491 0.89 -24.22 13.51
N TYR A 492 1.01 -25.39 14.17
CA TYR A 492 2.11 -26.35 14.02
C TYR A 492 3.53 -25.80 14.28
N THR A 493 3.65 -24.67 14.99
CA THR A 493 4.94 -23.97 15.12
C THR A 493 6.01 -24.82 15.81
N VAL A 494 5.63 -25.57 16.84
CA VAL A 494 6.56 -26.42 17.59
C VAL A 494 6.89 -27.69 16.83
N GLU A 495 5.92 -28.33 16.20
CA GLU A 495 6.16 -29.50 15.36
C GLU A 495 7.08 -29.16 14.19
N ILE A 496 6.91 -27.98 13.58
CA ILE A 496 7.79 -27.50 12.52
C ILE A 496 9.21 -27.30 13.05
N ARG A 497 9.36 -26.62 14.19
CA ARG A 497 10.66 -26.38 14.82
C ARG A 497 11.37 -27.68 15.18
N ASN A 498 10.67 -28.62 15.81
CA ASN A 498 11.23 -29.90 16.22
C ASN A 498 11.65 -30.72 14.99
N THR A 499 10.82 -30.76 13.95
CA THR A 499 11.11 -31.51 12.72
C THR A 499 12.33 -30.92 12.01
N ALA A 500 12.41 -29.60 11.86
CA ALA A 500 13.58 -28.92 11.31
C ALA A 500 14.85 -29.15 12.16
N GLY A 501 14.70 -29.08 13.50
CA GLY A 501 15.78 -29.35 14.44
C GLY A 501 16.31 -30.78 14.34
N LYS A 502 15.41 -31.77 14.20
CA LYS A 502 15.77 -33.18 13.97
C LYS A 502 16.57 -33.35 12.69
N ILE A 503 16.12 -32.79 11.56
CA ILE A 503 16.84 -32.89 10.28
C ILE A 503 18.26 -32.32 10.41
N ARG A 504 18.40 -31.15 11.03
CA ARG A 504 19.72 -30.53 11.28
C ARG A 504 20.61 -31.41 12.17
N TYR A 505 20.07 -31.91 13.27
CA TYR A 505 20.79 -32.82 14.16
C TYR A 505 21.28 -34.08 13.44
N LEU A 506 20.46 -34.68 12.58
CA LEU A 506 20.84 -35.86 11.82
C LEU A 506 22.00 -35.58 10.85
N LYS A 507 22.00 -34.40 10.21
CA LYS A 507 23.12 -33.95 9.36
C LYS A 507 24.39 -33.72 10.16
N ASP A 508 24.30 -33.02 11.29
CA ASP A 508 25.43 -32.77 12.18
C ASP A 508 26.03 -34.10 12.70
N LYS A 509 25.16 -35.05 13.08
CA LYS A 509 25.58 -36.39 13.54
C LYS A 509 26.26 -37.21 12.44
N LEU A 510 25.78 -37.15 11.19
CA LEU A 510 26.46 -37.78 10.06
C LEU A 510 27.84 -37.17 9.80
N GLN A 511 27.96 -35.85 9.93
CA GLN A 511 29.23 -35.15 9.81
C GLN A 511 30.22 -35.54 10.92
N GLU A 512 29.75 -35.69 12.16
CA GLU A 512 30.57 -36.16 13.28
C GLU A 512 31.04 -37.62 13.09
N MET A 513 30.15 -38.50 12.61
CA MET A 513 30.48 -39.92 12.40
C MET A 513 31.54 -40.15 11.31
N TYR A 514 31.39 -39.49 10.16
CA TYR A 514 32.18 -39.79 8.96
C TYR A 514 33.22 -38.72 8.61
N GLY A 515 33.18 -37.53 9.24
CA GLY A 515 34.13 -36.44 8.99
C GLY A 515 34.15 -36.01 7.52
N TYR A 516 35.30 -36.16 6.86
CA TYR A 516 35.49 -35.86 5.43
C TYR A 516 35.32 -37.10 4.52
N GLN A 517 35.06 -38.28 5.08
CA GLN A 517 34.90 -39.50 4.31
C GLN A 517 33.46 -39.62 3.78
N ASN A 518 33.32 -40.00 2.51
CA ASN A 518 32.01 -40.14 1.85
C ASN A 518 31.75 -41.59 1.43
N PRO A 519 31.54 -42.52 2.39
CA PRO A 519 31.13 -43.88 2.04
C PRO A 519 29.71 -43.89 1.46
N ILE A 520 29.38 -44.93 0.69
CA ILE A 520 28.09 -45.07 -0.01
C ILE A 520 26.91 -44.90 0.95
N GLU A 521 26.99 -45.51 2.14
CA GLU A 521 25.94 -45.41 3.17
C GLU A 521 25.67 -43.96 3.59
N ARG A 522 26.72 -43.13 3.72
CA ARG A 522 26.59 -41.71 4.05
C ARG A 522 25.91 -40.94 2.92
N VAL A 523 26.34 -41.16 1.67
CA VAL A 523 25.82 -40.44 0.50
C VAL A 523 24.32 -40.66 0.37
N VAL A 524 23.85 -41.90 0.51
CA VAL A 524 22.41 -42.24 0.40
C VAL A 524 21.58 -41.57 1.48
N VAL A 525 22.06 -41.57 2.72
CA VAL A 525 21.34 -40.95 3.83
C VAL A 525 21.34 -39.43 3.71
N ASP A 526 22.45 -38.82 3.30
CA ASP A 526 22.57 -37.37 3.14
C ASP A 526 21.71 -36.86 1.97
N GLU A 527 21.62 -37.63 0.88
CA GLU A 527 20.68 -37.38 -0.22
C GLU A 527 19.23 -37.43 0.28
N ARG A 528 18.86 -38.46 1.05
CA ARG A 528 17.51 -38.57 1.64
C ARG A 528 17.18 -37.40 2.56
N LEU A 529 18.10 -37.03 3.46
CA LEU A 529 17.90 -35.89 4.36
C LEU A 529 17.80 -34.57 3.60
N THR A 530 18.56 -34.39 2.52
CA THR A 530 18.50 -33.19 1.69
C THR A 530 17.18 -33.09 0.90
N ILE A 531 16.67 -34.20 0.37
CA ILE A 531 15.35 -34.25 -0.26
C ILE A 531 14.26 -33.93 0.76
N LEU A 532 14.31 -34.55 1.95
CA LEU A 532 13.35 -34.29 3.03
C LEU A 532 13.39 -32.84 3.48
N GLU A 533 14.58 -32.26 3.66
CA GLU A 533 14.76 -30.85 4.00
C GLU A 533 14.18 -29.93 2.93
N HIS A 534 14.45 -30.18 1.66
CA HIS A 534 13.93 -29.37 0.56
C HIS A 534 12.40 -29.42 0.48
N GLN A 535 11.82 -30.63 0.54
CA GLN A 535 10.36 -30.81 0.53
C GLN A 535 9.70 -30.18 1.76
N PHE A 536 10.31 -30.31 2.93
CA PHE A 536 9.82 -29.71 4.17
C PHE A 536 9.90 -28.18 4.13
N ASN A 537 10.98 -27.61 3.58
CA ASN A 537 11.11 -26.17 3.37
C ASN A 537 10.07 -25.63 2.37
N LYS A 538 9.75 -26.40 1.32
CA LYS A 538 8.66 -26.05 0.40
C LYS A 538 7.30 -26.10 1.10
N PHE A 539 7.04 -27.13 1.89
CA PHE A 539 5.79 -27.28 2.65
C PHE A 539 5.61 -26.17 3.70
N THR A 540 6.66 -25.82 4.44
CA THR A 540 6.61 -24.68 5.40
C THR A 540 6.44 -23.33 4.71
N TYR A 541 6.74 -23.23 3.41
CA TYR A 541 6.47 -22.05 2.59
C TYR A 541 5.01 -21.98 2.11
N GLU A 542 4.28 -23.09 2.06
CA GLU A 542 2.84 -23.11 1.77
C GLU A 542 2.02 -22.43 2.89
N ILE A 543 0.85 -21.93 2.54
CA ILE A 543 -0.07 -21.29 3.49
C ILE A 543 -0.69 -22.37 4.37
N ASN A 544 -0.77 -22.14 5.69
CA ASN A 544 -1.48 -23.02 6.60
C ASN A 544 -3.01 -22.84 6.44
N PRO A 545 -3.77 -23.85 5.97
CA PRO A 545 -5.21 -23.72 5.78
C PRO A 545 -5.98 -23.49 7.08
N HIS A 546 -5.40 -23.78 8.24
CA HIS A 546 -6.01 -23.49 9.54
C HIS A 546 -6.17 -22.01 9.82
N HIS A 547 -5.38 -21.16 9.17
CA HIS A 547 -5.47 -19.70 9.28
C HIS A 547 -6.39 -19.08 8.22
N LEU A 548 -6.93 -19.89 7.30
CA LEU A 548 -7.85 -19.43 6.27
C LEU A 548 -9.29 -19.44 6.79
N GLN A 549 -10.03 -18.43 6.37
CA GLN A 549 -11.48 -18.32 6.50
C GLN A 549 -12.11 -18.29 5.11
N PRO A 550 -13.40 -18.65 4.97
CA PRO A 550 -14.09 -18.62 3.67
C PRO A 550 -14.03 -17.24 3.02
N GLY A 551 -13.73 -17.22 1.73
CA GLY A 551 -13.54 -15.99 0.98
C GLY A 551 -12.52 -16.08 -0.13
N LEU A 552 -11.97 -14.92 -0.50
CA LEU A 552 -11.05 -14.74 -1.61
C LEU A 552 -9.60 -14.67 -1.09
N LEU A 553 -8.79 -15.65 -1.47
CA LEU A 553 -7.37 -15.68 -1.21
C LEU A 553 -6.60 -15.05 -2.37
N LEU A 554 -5.80 -14.05 -2.07
CA LEU A 554 -4.81 -13.46 -2.95
C LEU A 554 -3.41 -13.88 -2.48
N ASP A 555 -2.78 -14.80 -3.21
CA ASP A 555 -1.41 -15.25 -2.95
C ASP A 555 -0.45 -14.61 -3.96
N VAL A 556 0.53 -13.86 -3.47
CA VAL A 556 1.50 -13.11 -4.28
C VAL A 556 2.90 -13.61 -3.97
N ASP A 557 3.54 -14.18 -4.97
CA ASP A 557 4.94 -14.56 -4.95
C ASP A 557 5.73 -13.53 -5.77
N MET A 558 6.71 -12.87 -5.15
CA MET A 558 7.52 -11.85 -5.82
C MET A 558 9.00 -12.03 -5.51
N ALA A 559 9.86 -11.70 -6.46
CA ALA A 559 11.29 -11.54 -6.23
C ALA A 559 11.66 -10.08 -6.47
N THR A 560 12.50 -9.53 -5.61
CA THR A 560 12.92 -8.12 -5.72
C THR A 560 14.37 -7.95 -5.32
N SER A 561 15.04 -6.95 -5.91
CA SER A 561 16.39 -6.59 -5.53
C SER A 561 16.40 -5.90 -4.17
N LYS A 562 17.23 -6.39 -3.26
CA LYS A 562 17.41 -5.84 -1.90
C LYS A 562 17.67 -4.34 -1.86
N ARG A 563 18.32 -3.79 -2.89
CA ARG A 563 18.67 -2.36 -2.97
C ARG A 563 17.52 -1.50 -3.52
N LYS A 564 16.84 -1.96 -4.57
CA LYS A 564 15.87 -1.14 -5.33
C LYS A 564 14.44 -1.31 -4.83
N GLN A 565 14.08 -2.52 -4.40
CA GLN A 565 12.74 -2.86 -3.89
C GLN A 565 11.60 -2.38 -4.80
N TYR A 566 11.84 -2.40 -6.13
CA TYR A 566 10.90 -1.81 -7.09
C TYR A 566 9.59 -2.61 -7.10
N MET A 567 9.69 -3.94 -7.22
CA MET A 567 8.53 -4.81 -7.22
C MET A 567 7.74 -4.72 -5.91
N MET A 568 8.44 -4.62 -4.77
CA MET A 568 7.82 -4.47 -3.45
C MET A 568 6.91 -3.25 -3.37
N LYS A 569 7.41 -2.08 -3.81
CA LYS A 569 6.68 -0.81 -3.79
C LYS A 569 5.54 -0.78 -4.80
N GLY A 570 5.79 -1.25 -6.02
CA GLY A 570 4.76 -1.34 -7.05
C GLY A 570 3.60 -2.22 -6.58
N MET A 571 3.91 -3.39 -6.03
CA MET A 571 2.90 -4.33 -5.54
C MET A 571 2.12 -3.77 -4.34
N ALA A 572 2.76 -3.05 -3.42
CA ALA A 572 2.04 -2.40 -2.32
C ALA A 572 0.93 -1.46 -2.82
N ASN A 573 1.19 -0.68 -3.87
CA ASN A 573 0.18 0.21 -4.46
C ASN A 573 -0.96 -0.60 -5.08
N VAL A 574 -0.63 -1.64 -5.86
CA VAL A 574 -1.62 -2.54 -6.47
C VAL A 574 -2.51 -3.18 -5.42
N LEU A 575 -1.93 -3.69 -4.32
CA LEU A 575 -2.68 -4.36 -3.26
C LEU A 575 -3.62 -3.41 -2.53
N ASN A 576 -3.17 -2.20 -2.21
CA ASN A 576 -4.03 -1.23 -1.53
C ASN A 576 -5.19 -0.78 -2.43
N GLU A 577 -4.94 -0.53 -3.72
CA GLU A 577 -5.99 -0.17 -4.67
C GLU A 577 -6.96 -1.34 -4.89
N PHE A 578 -6.44 -2.56 -5.00
CA PHE A 578 -7.25 -3.76 -5.17
C PHE A 578 -8.15 -3.97 -3.96
N LEU A 579 -7.61 -3.94 -2.74
CA LEU A 579 -8.37 -4.11 -1.51
C LEU A 579 -9.46 -3.03 -1.37
N HIS A 580 -9.18 -1.77 -1.70
CA HIS A 580 -10.21 -0.72 -1.72
C HIS A 580 -11.28 -0.94 -2.81
N GLY A 581 -10.92 -1.57 -3.94
CA GLY A 581 -11.83 -1.83 -5.05
C GLY A 581 -12.74 -3.05 -4.87
N ILE A 582 -12.37 -4.00 -4.00
CA ILE A 582 -13.14 -5.25 -3.81
C ILE A 582 -13.67 -5.46 -2.38
N SER A 583 -13.09 -4.78 -1.38
CA SER A 583 -13.55 -4.86 0.01
C SER A 583 -14.39 -3.64 0.37
N ARG A 584 -15.49 -3.87 1.09
CA ARG A 584 -16.32 -2.83 1.72
C ARG A 584 -15.57 -2.09 2.85
N GLY A 585 -14.39 -2.59 3.24
CA GLY A 585 -13.62 -2.13 4.38
C GLY A 585 -14.09 -2.77 5.69
N PHE A 586 -13.20 -2.83 6.69
CA PHE A 586 -13.53 -3.36 8.00
C PHE A 586 -14.37 -2.34 8.81
N ALA A 587 -15.66 -2.60 8.93
CA ALA A 587 -16.54 -1.82 9.82
C ALA A 587 -16.50 -2.38 11.24
N ASP A 588 -15.39 -2.17 11.97
CA ASP A 588 -15.37 -2.52 13.39
C ASP A 588 -16.16 -1.48 14.20
N ALA A 589 -17.26 -1.91 14.80
CA ALA A 589 -17.98 -1.12 15.79
C ALA A 589 -17.06 -0.75 16.99
N ALA A 590 -16.02 -1.56 17.28
CA ALA A 590 -15.04 -1.28 18.33
C ALA A 590 -13.99 -0.22 17.93
N PHE A 591 -13.70 0.00 16.64
CA PHE A 591 -12.87 1.13 16.19
C PHE A 591 -13.68 2.42 15.98
N ALA A 592 -14.96 2.33 15.64
CA ALA A 592 -15.84 3.49 15.54
C ALA A 592 -15.97 4.23 16.89
N THR A 593 -15.97 3.49 18.01
CA THR A 593 -15.90 4.06 19.36
C THR A 593 -14.52 4.67 19.69
N PHE A 594 -13.44 4.17 19.08
CA PHE A 594 -12.09 4.75 19.20
C PHE A 594 -11.90 6.04 18.38
N LYS A 595 -12.56 6.18 17.22
CA LYS A 595 -12.60 7.45 16.47
C LYS A 595 -13.24 8.57 17.29
N ARG A 596 -14.25 8.27 18.11
CA ARG A 596 -14.85 9.25 19.04
C ARG A 596 -13.91 9.63 20.20
N ARG A 597 -13.00 8.74 20.63
CA ARG A 597 -12.03 9.03 21.71
C ARG A 597 -10.74 9.74 21.28
N ARG A 598 -10.41 9.76 19.98
CA ARG A 598 -9.31 10.59 19.44
C ARG A 598 -9.72 12.02 19.07
N SER A 599 -10.96 12.42 19.35
CA SER A 599 -11.48 13.78 19.13
C SER A 599 -11.00 14.83 20.17
N THR A 600 -9.89 14.58 20.87
CA THR A 600 -9.16 15.59 21.63
C THR A 600 -7.88 16.02 20.92
N VAL A 601 -7.87 15.99 19.58
CA VAL A 601 -6.96 16.85 18.82
C VAL A 601 -7.57 18.25 18.88
N ARG A 602 -6.88 19.14 19.58
CA ARG A 602 -7.15 20.57 19.69
C ARG A 602 -7.47 21.19 18.32
N ASP A 603 -8.59 21.93 18.24
CA ASP A 603 -8.99 22.78 17.10
C ASP A 603 -8.02 23.96 16.86
N ASP A 604 -6.96 24.08 17.66
CA ASP A 604 -5.99 25.18 17.64
C ASP A 604 -4.96 25.06 16.48
N ALA A 605 -5.00 24.00 15.66
CA ALA A 605 -4.02 23.74 14.60
C ALA A 605 -4.45 24.21 13.19
N GLU A 606 -5.66 24.76 13.04
CA GLU A 606 -6.07 25.45 11.80
C GLU A 606 -5.77 26.95 11.87
N MET A 607 -4.49 27.30 11.99
CA MET A 607 -4.04 28.64 11.61
C MET A 607 -3.99 28.72 10.08
N SER A 608 -5.15 28.95 9.48
CA SER A 608 -5.26 29.40 8.09
C SER A 608 -4.53 30.75 7.95
N PHE A 609 -3.69 30.88 6.91
CA PHE A 609 -3.08 32.15 6.54
C PHE A 609 -4.20 33.16 6.27
N ALA A 610 -4.27 34.20 7.09
CA ALA A 610 -5.26 35.26 6.98
C ALA A 610 -5.23 35.88 5.57
N SER A 611 -6.30 35.64 4.81
CA SER A 611 -6.61 36.38 3.59
C SER A 611 -6.95 37.82 3.96
N LEU A 612 -6.16 38.77 3.46
CA LEU A 612 -6.50 40.20 3.48
C LEU A 612 -7.84 40.44 2.79
N PRO A 613 -8.82 41.11 3.44
CA PRO A 613 -10.01 41.59 2.74
C PRO A 613 -9.66 42.88 1.99
N SER A 614 -9.83 42.84 0.65
CA SER A 614 -9.92 44.03 -0.20
C SER A 614 -11.26 44.74 0.07
N GLY A 615 -11.22 46.05 0.25
CA GLY A 615 -12.30 46.85 0.81
C GLY A 615 -13.52 47.13 -0.08
N GLY A 616 -14.54 47.71 0.57
CA GLY A 616 -15.75 48.27 0.00
C GLY A 616 -16.64 48.92 1.08
N ASP A 617 -16.35 50.19 1.38
CA ASP A 617 -17.10 51.26 2.08
C ASP A 617 -18.43 50.98 2.81
N SER A 618 -18.51 51.33 4.10
CA SER A 618 -18.98 52.67 4.56
C SER A 618 -19.45 52.67 6.04
N HIS A 619 -19.11 53.76 6.74
CA HIS A 619 -19.71 54.35 7.97
C HIS A 619 -18.80 54.46 9.23
N HIS A 620 -18.18 55.65 9.32
CA HIS A 620 -17.97 56.54 10.48
C HIS A 620 -17.84 56.01 11.93
N GLY A 621 -16.74 56.42 12.59
CA GLY A 621 -16.81 57.02 13.94
C GLY A 621 -15.69 56.70 14.94
N ASN A 622 -14.68 57.58 14.99
CA ASN A 622 -13.82 58.00 16.13
C ASN A 622 -12.72 57.08 16.71
N ASP A 623 -11.45 57.43 16.41
CA ASP A 623 -10.36 57.95 17.29
C ASP A 623 -10.52 57.70 18.81
N ASP A 624 -9.55 57.17 19.57
CA ASP A 624 -8.18 57.63 19.91
C ASP A 624 -7.41 56.41 20.53
N GLU A 625 -6.09 56.25 20.67
CA GLU A 625 -4.89 57.08 20.52
C GLU A 625 -3.67 56.12 20.48
N ASN A 626 -2.58 56.62 19.92
CA ASN A 626 -1.36 55.92 19.50
C ASN A 626 -0.23 56.00 20.59
N PRO A 627 1.08 55.80 20.31
CA PRO A 627 1.88 54.70 20.85
C PRO A 627 3.19 55.18 21.55
N GLY A 628 4.10 54.26 21.87
CA GLY A 628 5.48 54.60 22.24
C GLY A 628 6.44 53.43 22.17
N ALA A 629 7.11 53.31 21.03
CA ALA A 629 8.15 52.33 20.71
C ALA A 629 9.51 52.65 21.37
N GLN A 630 10.36 51.62 21.60
CA GLN A 630 11.79 51.68 21.22
C GLN A 630 12.53 50.33 21.37
N TYR A 631 13.19 49.97 20.25
CA TYR A 631 14.43 49.21 19.99
C TYR A 631 15.33 48.85 21.21
N ALA A 632 16.16 47.80 21.26
CA ALA A 632 16.98 47.11 20.25
C ALA A 632 17.51 45.74 20.79
N ALA A 633 17.97 44.89 19.88
CA ALA A 633 18.69 43.62 20.12
C ALA A 633 20.24 43.83 20.15
N PRO A 634 21.12 42.80 20.06
CA PRO A 634 21.31 41.55 20.84
C PRO A 634 22.80 41.33 21.26
N ALA A 635 23.12 40.31 22.09
CA ALA A 635 24.31 39.43 21.93
C ALA A 635 24.53 38.42 23.09
N ALA A 636 24.66 37.14 22.68
CA ALA A 636 25.55 36.05 23.09
C ALA A 636 26.14 35.91 24.53
N GLY A 637 26.10 34.67 25.04
CA GLY A 637 27.25 34.08 25.77
C GLY A 637 26.93 33.14 26.95
N GLY A 638 27.13 31.82 26.75
CA GLY A 638 27.98 30.99 27.61
C GLY A 638 27.45 30.34 28.91
N ALA A 639 27.69 29.02 28.96
CA ALA A 639 28.03 28.18 30.13
C ALA A 639 26.93 27.63 31.08
N ALA A 640 26.95 26.29 31.21
CA ALA A 640 26.29 25.46 32.22
C ALA A 640 27.12 25.43 33.55
N PRO A 641 26.94 24.50 34.51
CA PRO A 641 25.77 23.73 34.99
C PRO A 641 25.60 23.83 36.54
N SER A 642 24.47 23.39 37.12
CA SER A 642 24.48 22.87 38.50
C SER A 642 23.20 22.12 38.92
N ALA A 643 23.43 20.89 39.38
CA ALA A 643 22.90 20.20 40.57
C ALA A 643 21.38 20.19 40.88
N ALA A 644 20.86 18.95 40.97
CA ALA A 644 19.71 18.57 41.79
C ALA A 644 19.95 18.87 43.28
N PRO A 645 18.88 18.93 44.10
CA PRO A 645 18.61 17.74 44.92
C PRO A 645 17.11 17.42 45.18
N SER A 646 16.87 16.12 45.34
CA SER A 646 16.02 15.39 46.30
C SER A 646 14.60 15.86 46.68
N ALA A 647 13.68 14.91 46.46
CA ALA A 647 12.72 14.31 47.39
C ALA A 647 11.61 15.18 48.02
N SER A 648 10.37 14.85 47.66
CA SER A 648 9.26 14.84 48.60
C SER A 648 8.28 13.70 48.30
N SER A 649 8.09 12.88 49.32
CA SER A 649 7.08 11.84 49.47
C SER A 649 5.72 12.47 49.79
N SER A 650 4.65 12.01 49.13
CA SER A 650 3.30 12.10 49.66
C SER A 650 2.49 10.87 49.30
N GLU A 651 2.25 10.05 50.33
CA GLU A 651 1.22 9.01 50.35
C GLU A 651 -0.16 9.66 50.31
N SER A 652 -1.03 9.18 49.43
CA SER A 652 -2.47 9.20 49.66
C SER A 652 -3.11 7.94 49.09
N SER A 653 -3.83 7.26 49.98
CA SER A 653 -4.46 5.97 49.81
C SER A 653 -5.80 6.07 49.11
N SER A 654 -6.05 5.18 48.15
CA SER A 654 -7.39 4.72 47.79
C SER A 654 -7.30 3.29 47.26
N GLY A 655 -8.16 2.42 47.79
CA GLY A 655 -7.95 0.98 47.84
C GLY A 655 -8.28 0.20 46.57
N VAL A 656 -7.58 -0.91 46.42
CA VAL A 656 -7.96 -2.04 45.58
C VAL A 656 -7.84 -3.30 46.42
N LYS A 657 -8.99 -3.97 46.65
CA LYS A 657 -9.05 -5.33 47.22
C LYS A 657 -8.74 -6.32 46.10
N GLY A 658 -7.82 -7.25 46.37
CA GLY A 658 -7.62 -8.45 45.53
C GLY A 658 -6.16 -8.79 45.30
N ALA A 659 -5.46 -9.27 46.34
CA ALA A 659 -4.18 -9.95 46.17
C ALA A 659 -4.44 -11.47 46.14
N ALA A 660 -4.13 -12.10 45.01
CA ALA A 660 -4.14 -13.56 44.87
C ALA A 660 -2.93 -14.15 45.61
N ASP A 661 -3.19 -15.12 46.48
CA ASP A 661 -2.18 -15.87 47.22
C ASP A 661 -1.45 -16.83 46.27
N VAL A 662 -0.17 -16.56 46.03
CA VAL A 662 0.69 -17.35 45.13
C VAL A 662 1.46 -18.38 45.97
N THR A 663 0.74 -19.38 46.47
CA THR A 663 1.33 -20.59 47.04
C THR A 663 0.72 -21.82 46.35
N PRO A 664 1.52 -22.77 45.83
CA PRO A 664 0.99 -23.93 45.11
C PRO A 664 0.28 -24.87 46.09
N LYS A 665 -1.06 -24.93 46.02
CA LYS A 665 -1.87 -25.87 46.78
C LYS A 665 -1.78 -27.30 46.21
N SER A 666 -1.73 -28.28 47.11
CA SER A 666 -1.69 -29.72 46.83
C SER A 666 -2.90 -30.18 45.99
N TYR A 667 -2.71 -31.21 45.16
CA TYR A 667 -3.75 -31.83 44.32
C TYR A 667 -4.97 -32.30 45.15
N GLU A 668 -4.74 -32.70 46.40
CA GLU A 668 -5.79 -33.15 47.32
C GLU A 668 -6.71 -32.01 47.80
N ASP A 669 -6.22 -30.76 47.83
CA ASP A 669 -7.03 -29.60 48.23
C ASP A 669 -7.96 -29.14 47.09
N LYS A 670 -7.55 -29.35 45.83
CA LYS A 670 -8.38 -29.04 44.65
C LYS A 670 -9.57 -30.00 44.50
N LEU A 671 -9.43 -31.24 44.94
CA LEU A 671 -10.50 -32.24 44.92
C LEU A 671 -11.60 -31.95 45.95
N LYS A 672 -11.25 -31.37 47.11
CA LYS A 672 -12.23 -30.98 48.13
C LYS A 672 -13.03 -29.73 47.76
N GLU A 673 -12.45 -28.83 46.98
CA GLU A 673 -13.10 -27.58 46.56
C GLU A 673 -14.09 -27.80 45.39
N MET A 674 -13.94 -28.87 44.61
CA MET A 674 -14.83 -29.22 43.50
C MET A 674 -16.09 -30.00 43.90
N GLY A 675 -16.33 -30.27 45.19
CA GLY A 675 -17.61 -30.79 45.69
C GLY A 675 -18.03 -32.16 45.14
N LEU A 676 -17.15 -32.91 44.47
CA LEU A 676 -17.41 -34.27 44.03
C LEU A 676 -17.12 -35.23 45.18
N LYS A 677 -18.19 -35.59 45.90
CA LYS A 677 -18.18 -36.82 46.72
C LYS A 677 -18.17 -38.01 45.78
N GLU A 678 -17.26 -38.93 46.05
CA GLU A 678 -17.15 -40.24 45.42
C GLU A 678 -18.51 -40.91 45.25
N LEU A 679 -18.91 -41.10 43.99
CA LEU A 679 -19.83 -42.13 43.50
C LEU A 679 -19.43 -42.51 42.08
#